data_AF-C0EGJ9-F1
#
_entry.id   AF-C0EGJ9-F1
#
_cell.length_a   1.000
_cell.length_b   1.000
_cell.length_c   1.000
_cell.angle_alpha   90.00
_cell.angle_beta   90.00
_cell.angle_gamma   90.00
#
_symmetry.space_group_name_H-M   'P 1'
#
loop_
_entity.id
_entity.type
_entity.pdbx_description
1 polymer ?
#
loop_
_entity_poly.entity_id
_entity_poly.type
_entity_poly.pdbx_seq_one_letter_code
_entity_poly.pdbx_strand_id
1 'polypeptide(L)'
;MDSATRKQLQDVTITTETQVTETPWGQSSTTVYVVTDSAGNDITASCTVLKEGDIASAVTQADGDYYYELQKVMRTDTYGINIPKTDSQGNLYYEDENGRRFMDDWQYLYEVSTADLQAAMDKAGPLGEGQSYVLVNVYREGSGQVTSGGETVTMNNRTYAIDYYNERGVQKVIDFWEDNMLDHEVTVENGACVTLRELMKQNNGSCIFEDSLELNTSGPAFSAYIVDPDNQAGDNAGFEGDWERLLGYEAAPYLPILAGCKVTDDNGMSAKISADFNSVKETLFNNDHSATVSDWAHSFGGGYRFQSSSSLSEALNVDIVEADNGTLSGDGIRTASSTVNVRGDQYLSMEAITSTTLDPTYYETMLELNMNFSGGINRVILHGTPFKQSVTGWINEWPGWAFANEYWGSGYGAWNSRQAFWDDIDTFSDYVTRMQGLLQQGTTKIPVLIVGGSNKDVAFQNLLDSGYHYNVAAEETLMMEEASPENVVDGVLSPDGLATQVLVLNNLTSVSDVAFIDRLCAYADKGMDIVIYGSTNLGSVQGVQATDLPGSGIPADKTDAAAQAAYEKLLANANVHTGIADEAALLSFLDSYSDNTVRYDQSGLETTHLVDHSDGTDYYFLYNNHSDGKISYGNVGVGLDLTRVTGLDIDTTLTLDCQPGESVYQLDSYTGEVTQLTRYTSNGDGTISLPFQLAAWDTAVLAVSDNAAAFEKAGAQVQSVKEEGETIDLTEADWNLTIDSYGPTTDLDPSAPFYETTVRPIDAGSVKLGLWDGLNQYITDEQLAAVGITADKQAEAKIQSDKLVSYLSGVGTYTTTVDWAGGDGAYFSFDHRDASKTGDAQVNMDMVTELTVTNAQGKTTTFSNINPQVNKIDLGNALSKGSNTIRVKLVTTLRNREALEGACVKRYTLSSYGLTAASITPYSTLDTSILDKVLSYAESVIASGEVDNAIGSVQDRFTAAYNQAKAVATSPASQQEIDSAWVELMNAIHLLGLQAGDKQALDKLIEVSDGLDLALYADGTAKDNFTAALAAAHTVSADRDALSADVAQAQDALLDALVSLRFKADKSVLEQVLAAANSIDLSAYTVESAAVFRQAKADAETVNADNTLSEDNQAQVDAAVDALREAIDRLTPAGSDTAPVTGDDAASASSGSPKTGDAAPFAAAAAVLLAGASLFALKKHRSK
;
A
#
# COMPACT_ATOMS: atom_id res chain seq x y z
N MET A 1 19.66 23.78 59.99
CA MET A 1 18.89 23.38 61.20
C MET A 1 19.88 23.14 62.33
N ASP A 2 19.59 23.62 63.54
CA ASP A 2 20.50 23.47 64.69
C ASP A 2 20.67 21.99 65.12
N SER A 3 21.82 21.70 65.73
CA SER A 3 22.23 20.37 66.18
C SER A 3 21.50 19.85 67.43
N ALA A 4 20.49 20.56 67.94
CA ALA A 4 19.76 20.22 69.16
C ALA A 4 18.38 19.60 68.91
N THR A 5 17.93 19.41 67.67
CA THR A 5 16.61 18.80 67.37
C THR A 5 16.59 17.48 66.61
N ARG A 6 17.74 16.92 66.19
CA ARG A 6 17.77 15.52 65.71
C ARG A 6 18.18 14.58 66.84
N LYS A 7 17.19 14.07 67.58
CA LYS A 7 17.40 12.83 68.34
C LYS A 7 17.62 11.72 67.30
N GLN A 8 18.86 11.23 67.17
CA GLN A 8 19.08 9.89 66.66
C GLN A 8 18.27 8.91 67.51
N LEU A 9 17.60 7.95 66.87
CA LEU A 9 16.99 6.81 67.54
C LEU A 9 18.12 5.89 68.05
N GLN A 10 18.80 6.31 69.10
CA GLN A 10 19.60 5.40 69.92
C GLN A 10 18.62 4.74 70.90
N ASP A 11 18.66 3.41 70.99
CA ASP A 11 17.88 2.57 71.91
C ASP A 11 16.41 2.29 71.54
N VAL A 12 16.11 1.90 70.29
CA VAL A 12 14.81 1.27 69.92
C VAL A 12 14.99 -0.22 69.59
N THR A 13 13.98 -1.03 69.90
CA THR A 13 13.96 -2.45 69.52
C THR A 13 12.93 -2.66 68.42
N ILE A 14 13.37 -3.22 67.29
CA ILE A 14 12.52 -3.53 66.14
C ILE A 14 12.25 -5.04 66.16
N THR A 15 10.98 -5.41 66.20
CA THR A 15 10.55 -6.81 66.13
C THR A 15 9.65 -7.01 64.91
N THR A 16 9.77 -8.16 64.27
CA THR A 16 8.95 -8.54 63.11
C THR A 16 7.77 -9.39 63.54
N GLU A 17 6.57 -9.02 63.11
CA GLU A 17 5.38 -9.88 63.19
C GLU A 17 4.96 -10.27 61.77
N THR A 18 4.84 -11.57 61.51
CA THR A 18 4.35 -12.05 60.22
C THR A 18 2.82 -12.09 60.24
N GLN A 19 2.19 -11.18 59.50
CA GLN A 19 0.76 -11.24 59.23
C GLN A 19 0.52 -12.09 57.99
N VAL A 20 -0.11 -13.24 58.18
CA VAL A 20 -0.53 -14.10 57.07
C VAL A 20 -1.93 -13.69 56.65
N THR A 21 -2.07 -13.22 55.41
CA THR A 21 -3.34 -12.89 54.78
C THR A 21 -3.63 -13.95 53.72
N GLU A 22 -4.75 -14.65 53.85
CA GLU A 22 -5.19 -15.56 52.79
C GLU A 22 -5.76 -14.75 51.63
N THR A 23 -5.17 -14.94 50.46
CA THR A 23 -5.67 -14.39 49.19
C THR A 23 -6.15 -15.52 48.30
N PRO A 24 -6.94 -15.25 47.25
CA PRO A 24 -7.37 -16.27 46.29
C PRO A 24 -6.21 -17.00 45.58
N TRP A 25 -4.98 -16.47 45.66
CA TRP A 25 -3.76 -17.00 45.01
C TRP A 25 -2.80 -17.71 45.98
N GLY A 26 -3.21 -17.88 47.25
CA GLY A 26 -2.41 -18.52 48.30
C GLY A 26 -2.21 -17.65 49.54
N GLN A 27 -1.45 -18.15 50.50
CA GLN A 27 -1.08 -17.42 51.72
C GLN A 27 -0.04 -16.35 51.39
N SER A 28 -0.43 -15.07 51.49
CA SER A 28 0.50 -13.94 51.46
C SER A 28 0.92 -13.61 52.88
N SER A 29 2.19 -13.81 53.21
CA SER A 29 2.76 -13.35 54.48
C SER A 29 3.31 -11.94 54.30
N THR A 30 2.71 -10.96 54.96
CA THR A 30 3.27 -9.60 55.09
C THR A 30 3.94 -9.49 56.45
N THR A 31 5.25 -9.22 56.46
CA THR A 31 5.98 -8.93 57.70
C THR A 31 5.75 -7.47 58.09
N VAL A 32 5.11 -7.25 59.23
CA VAL A 32 4.89 -5.93 59.82
C VAL A 32 5.95 -5.68 60.88
N TYR A 33 6.61 -4.53 60.82
CA TYR A 33 7.64 -4.13 61.78
C TYR A 33 7.01 -3.35 62.92
N VAL A 34 7.18 -3.86 64.14
CA VAL A 34 6.77 -3.16 65.36
C VAL A 34 8.01 -2.51 65.96
N VAL A 35 8.00 -1.18 66.07
CA VAL A 35 9.10 -0.40 66.65
C VAL A 35 8.73 -0.05 68.09
N THR A 36 9.54 -0.53 69.03
CA THR A 36 9.37 -0.21 70.46
C THR A 36 10.50 0.67 70.96
N ASP A 37 10.16 1.64 71.82
CA ASP A 37 11.17 2.44 72.53
C ASP A 37 11.92 1.60 73.59
N SER A 38 12.97 2.16 74.20
CA SER A 38 13.74 1.50 75.26
C SER A 38 12.93 1.14 76.52
N ALA A 39 11.67 1.61 76.63
CA ALA A 39 10.73 1.24 77.68
C ALA A 39 9.70 0.18 77.23
N GLY A 40 9.75 -0.26 75.96
CA GLY A 40 8.89 -1.29 75.38
C GLY A 40 7.55 -0.78 74.84
N ASN A 41 7.37 0.53 74.66
CA ASN A 41 6.11 1.08 74.11
C ASN A 41 6.15 1.06 72.58
N ASP A 42 5.05 0.61 71.94
CA ASP A 42 4.90 0.64 70.48
C ASP A 42 4.77 2.09 69.98
N ILE A 43 5.75 2.52 69.19
CA ILE A 43 5.84 3.84 68.56
C ILE A 43 5.83 3.77 67.04
N THR A 44 5.38 2.65 66.45
CA THR A 44 5.46 2.34 65.01
C THR A 44 4.84 3.43 64.14
N ALA A 45 3.69 4.00 64.53
CA ALA A 45 3.02 5.06 63.79
C ALA A 45 3.74 6.43 63.85
N SER A 46 4.77 6.57 64.68
CA SER A 46 5.51 7.83 64.91
C SER A 46 6.92 7.82 64.30
N CYS A 47 7.31 6.74 63.62
CA CYS A 47 8.60 6.58 62.95
C CYS A 47 8.41 6.46 61.44
N THR A 48 9.23 7.16 60.66
CA THR A 48 9.30 6.97 59.20
C THR A 48 10.54 6.12 58.89
N VAL A 49 10.33 4.90 58.42
CA VAL A 49 11.39 4.04 57.92
C VAL A 49 11.67 4.46 56.47
N LEU A 50 12.86 5.04 56.23
CA LEU A 50 13.41 5.17 54.88
C LEU A 50 13.83 3.77 54.43
N LYS A 51 13.65 3.43 53.14
CA LYS A 51 13.77 2.07 52.55
C LYS A 51 14.87 1.18 53.15
N GLU A 52 14.60 -0.12 53.14
CA GLU A 52 15.49 -1.22 53.57
C GLU A 52 16.93 -1.08 53.01
N GLY A 53 17.93 -1.18 53.88
CA GLY A 53 19.34 -1.38 53.49
C GLY A 53 20.32 -0.22 53.74
N ASP A 54 19.85 1.03 53.79
CA ASP A 54 20.74 2.18 53.90
C ASP A 54 20.85 2.70 55.35
N ILE A 55 21.95 2.37 56.02
CA ILE A 55 22.37 3.05 57.25
C ILE A 55 23.64 3.82 56.92
N ALA A 56 23.54 5.15 56.79
CA ALA A 56 24.71 6.01 56.85
C ALA A 56 25.20 6.04 58.30
N SER A 57 26.35 5.40 58.56
CA SER A 57 27.00 5.45 59.87
C SER A 57 28.19 6.40 59.82
N ALA A 58 28.30 7.29 60.81
CA ALA A 58 29.47 8.16 60.93
C ALA A 58 30.55 7.40 61.71
N VAL A 59 31.65 7.02 61.06
CA VAL A 59 32.78 6.35 61.72
C VAL A 59 33.87 7.38 62.03
N THR A 60 34.42 7.30 63.24
CA THR A 60 35.51 8.17 63.69
C THR A 60 36.81 7.37 63.71
N GLN A 61 37.84 7.84 62.99
CA GLN A 61 39.20 7.32 63.19
C GLN A 61 39.92 8.10 64.31
N ALA A 62 41.07 7.55 64.75
CA ALA A 62 41.81 7.98 65.94
C ALA A 62 42.36 9.42 65.89
N ASP A 63 42.26 10.08 64.74
CA ASP A 63 42.65 11.46 64.44
C ASP A 63 41.50 12.48 64.55
N GLY A 64 40.26 12.02 64.70
CA GLY A 64 39.10 12.89 64.95
C GLY A 64 38.37 13.40 63.70
N ASP A 65 38.70 12.87 62.52
CA ASP A 65 37.95 13.12 61.29
C ASP A 65 36.65 12.29 61.25
N TYR A 66 35.59 12.91 60.73
CA TYR A 66 34.27 12.30 60.54
C TYR A 66 34.13 11.84 59.08
N TYR A 67 33.88 10.54 58.89
CA TYR A 67 33.54 9.96 57.59
C TYR A 67 32.08 9.53 57.61
N TYR A 68 31.39 9.67 56.48
CA TYR A 68 30.05 9.09 56.28
C TYR A 68 30.22 7.78 55.51
N GLU A 69 29.97 6.66 56.17
CA GLU A 69 30.01 5.33 55.57
C GLU A 69 28.59 4.90 55.20
N LEU A 70 28.34 4.67 53.91
CA LEU A 70 27.13 3.99 53.44
C LEU A 70 27.43 2.48 53.42
N GLN A 71 26.99 1.75 54.44
CA GLN A 71 27.07 0.29 54.42
C GLN A 71 25.75 -0.30 53.91
N LYS A 72 25.77 -0.94 52.73
CA LYS A 72 24.75 -1.95 52.36
C LYS A 72 25.03 -3.19 53.21
N VAL A 73 24.42 -3.30 54.41
CA VAL A 73 24.80 -4.36 55.37
C VAL A 73 24.20 -5.72 55.05
N MET A 74 23.06 -5.83 54.35
CA MET A 74 22.46 -7.14 54.00
C MET A 74 21.76 -7.11 52.64
N ARG A 75 22.00 -8.14 51.83
CA ARG A 75 21.28 -8.38 50.57
C ARG A 75 20.27 -9.50 50.77
N THR A 76 19.03 -9.24 50.41
CA THR A 76 17.97 -10.24 50.31
C THR A 76 17.65 -10.40 48.83
N ASP A 77 17.89 -11.58 48.26
CA ASP A 77 17.40 -11.94 46.93
C ASP A 77 16.34 -13.03 47.03
N THR A 78 15.86 -13.54 45.89
CA THR A 78 14.89 -14.64 45.82
C THR A 78 15.35 -15.92 46.56
N TYR A 79 16.63 -16.02 46.92
CA TYR A 79 17.29 -17.18 47.53
C TYR A 79 17.64 -16.96 49.02
N GLY A 80 17.38 -15.79 49.59
CA GLY A 80 17.49 -15.51 51.04
C GLY A 80 18.42 -14.35 51.41
N ILE A 81 18.77 -14.27 52.71
CA ILE A 81 19.69 -13.25 53.25
C ILE A 81 21.13 -13.69 53.00
N ASN A 82 21.85 -12.98 52.14
CA ASN A 82 23.26 -13.22 51.86
C ASN A 82 24.15 -12.36 52.78
N ILE A 83 25.09 -13.02 53.49
CA ILE A 83 26.03 -12.37 54.40
C ILE A 83 27.32 -12.06 53.65
N PRO A 84 27.84 -10.82 53.69
CA PRO A 84 29.07 -10.47 53.00
C PRO A 84 30.27 -11.22 53.59
N LYS A 85 31.17 -11.66 52.71
CA LYS A 85 32.49 -12.22 53.02
C LYS A 85 33.56 -11.16 52.74
N THR A 86 34.74 -11.33 53.33
CA THR A 86 35.86 -10.40 53.15
C THR A 86 37.03 -11.12 52.51
N ASP A 87 37.62 -10.54 51.46
CA ASP A 87 38.81 -11.11 50.83
C ASP A 87 40.09 -10.76 51.60
N SER A 88 41.24 -11.24 51.12
CA SER A 88 42.54 -10.97 51.76
C SER A 88 42.99 -9.51 51.70
N GLN A 89 42.30 -8.67 50.93
CA GLN A 89 42.59 -7.25 50.73
C GLN A 89 41.61 -6.35 51.53
N GLY A 90 40.62 -6.95 52.19
CA GLY A 90 39.61 -6.22 52.98
C GLY A 90 38.36 -5.85 52.18
N ASN A 91 38.25 -6.28 50.91
CA ASN A 91 37.08 -5.99 50.09
C ASN A 91 35.92 -6.92 50.48
N LEU A 92 34.72 -6.35 50.56
CA LEU A 92 33.50 -7.12 50.79
C LEU A 92 33.04 -7.74 49.46
N TYR A 93 32.62 -9.00 49.51
CA TYR A 93 32.00 -9.70 48.39
C TYR A 93 30.90 -10.65 48.87
N TYR A 94 29.97 -10.98 48.00
CA TYR A 94 28.94 -11.97 48.24
C TYR A 94 29.22 -13.22 47.39
N GLU A 95 28.78 -14.39 47.85
CA GLU A 95 28.80 -15.61 47.06
C GLU A 95 27.42 -16.24 47.14
N ASP A 96 26.98 -16.87 46.07
CA ASP A 96 25.81 -17.74 46.14
C ASP A 96 26.12 -19.05 46.88
N GLU A 97 25.09 -19.90 47.03
CA GLU A 97 25.20 -21.22 47.66
C GLU A 97 26.24 -22.16 47.02
N ASN A 98 26.68 -21.85 45.79
CA ASN A 98 27.68 -22.61 45.04
C ASN A 98 29.08 -21.96 45.07
N GLY A 99 29.28 -20.89 45.86
CA GLY A 99 30.58 -20.22 45.99
C GLY A 99 30.93 -19.31 44.81
N ARG A 100 29.95 -18.92 43.99
CA ARG A 100 30.17 -18.03 42.83
C ARG A 100 30.02 -16.58 43.29
N ARG A 101 31.04 -15.75 43.03
CA ARG A 101 31.05 -14.31 43.35
C ARG A 101 30.07 -13.54 42.45
N PHE A 102 29.41 -12.50 42.96
CA PHE A 102 28.58 -11.64 42.12
C PHE A 102 29.44 -10.56 41.43
N MET A 103 29.13 -10.21 40.19
CA MET A 103 29.85 -9.16 39.44
C MET A 103 29.63 -7.75 40.01
N ASP A 104 28.53 -7.54 40.73
CA ASP A 104 28.24 -6.29 41.47
C ASP A 104 29.23 -6.04 42.64
N ASP A 105 30.07 -7.02 42.99
CA ASP A 105 30.85 -7.03 44.24
C ASP A 105 32.23 -6.33 44.17
N TRP A 106 32.47 -5.42 43.22
CA TRP A 106 33.59 -4.47 43.29
C TRP A 106 33.10 -3.11 43.79
N GLN A 107 32.31 -3.10 44.86
CA GLN A 107 31.81 -1.87 45.45
C GLN A 107 32.89 -1.26 46.36
N TYR A 108 33.49 -0.16 45.93
CA TYR A 108 34.33 0.65 46.79
C TYR A 108 33.48 1.28 47.88
N LEU A 109 33.97 1.27 49.13
CA LEU A 109 33.45 2.15 50.17
C LEU A 109 33.71 3.59 49.70
N TYR A 110 32.64 4.29 49.31
CA TYR A 110 32.74 5.67 48.86
C TYR A 110 32.86 6.57 50.09
N GLU A 111 34.07 7.07 50.33
CA GLU A 111 34.36 8.03 51.39
C GLU A 111 34.59 9.42 50.79
N VAL A 112 33.96 10.44 51.37
CA VAL A 112 34.31 11.84 51.11
C VAL A 112 35.07 12.35 52.32
N SER A 113 36.29 12.85 52.10
CA SER A 113 37.08 13.44 53.17
C SER A 113 36.47 14.77 53.64
N THR A 114 36.68 15.12 54.90
CA THR A 114 36.29 16.44 55.44
C THR A 114 36.94 17.59 54.66
N ALA A 115 38.15 17.39 54.14
CA ALA A 115 38.86 18.36 53.33
C ALA A 115 38.20 18.57 51.96
N ASP A 116 37.79 17.50 51.29
CA ASP A 116 37.11 17.58 49.98
C ASP A 116 35.71 18.19 50.12
N LEU A 117 34.99 17.83 51.19
CA LEU A 117 33.70 18.44 51.51
C LEU A 117 33.84 19.94 51.79
N GLN A 118 34.85 20.33 52.57
CA GLN A 118 35.12 21.74 52.86
C GLN A 118 35.51 22.50 51.58
N ALA A 119 36.33 21.91 50.71
CA ALA A 119 36.70 22.49 49.42
C ALA A 119 35.46 22.69 48.52
N ALA A 120 34.55 21.72 48.48
CA ALA A 120 33.30 21.82 47.75
C ALA A 120 32.39 22.93 48.31
N MET A 121 32.28 23.04 49.63
CA MET A 121 31.51 24.10 50.30
C MET A 121 32.13 25.48 50.08
N ASP A 122 33.45 25.60 50.11
CA ASP A 122 34.17 26.85 49.83
C ASP A 122 33.96 27.29 48.37
N LYS A 123 33.95 26.34 47.42
CA LYS A 123 33.62 26.58 46.01
C LYS A 123 32.16 27.04 45.83
N ALA A 124 31.22 26.48 46.60
CA ALA A 124 29.79 26.81 46.52
C ALA A 124 29.44 28.17 47.17
N GLY A 125 30.29 28.68 48.07
CA GLY A 125 30.16 30.00 48.68
C GLY A 125 29.40 30.02 50.01
N PRO A 126 28.99 31.20 50.52
CA PRO A 126 28.22 31.28 51.76
C PRO A 126 26.72 31.08 51.53
N LEU A 127 26.05 30.33 52.42
CA LEU A 127 24.59 30.16 52.42
C LEU A 127 23.86 31.41 52.90
N GLY A 128 22.71 31.71 52.29
CA GLY A 128 21.75 32.70 52.79
C GLY A 128 20.95 32.21 54.00
N GLU A 129 20.23 33.12 54.67
CA GLU A 129 19.42 32.79 55.84
C GLU A 129 18.32 31.77 55.47
N GLY A 130 18.30 30.63 56.17
CA GLY A 130 17.35 29.53 55.93
C GLY A 130 17.76 28.54 54.84
N GLN A 131 18.89 28.73 54.15
CA GLN A 131 19.40 27.78 53.16
C GLN A 131 20.24 26.68 53.81
N SER A 132 20.38 25.54 53.12
CA SER A 132 21.22 24.42 53.54
C SER A 132 21.89 23.80 52.32
N TYR A 133 23.12 23.32 52.49
CA TYR A 133 23.75 22.49 51.47
C TYR A 133 23.12 21.10 51.44
N VAL A 134 22.96 20.57 50.24
CA VAL A 134 22.66 19.17 49.99
C VAL A 134 23.88 18.58 49.31
N LEU A 135 24.52 17.60 49.96
CA LEU A 135 25.55 16.80 49.31
C LEU A 135 24.84 15.72 48.50
N VAL A 136 24.98 15.77 47.18
CA VAL A 136 24.50 14.74 46.26
C VAL A 136 25.70 13.90 45.86
N ASN A 137 25.75 12.66 46.33
CA ASN A 137 26.76 11.71 45.89
C ASN A 137 26.20 10.93 44.69
N VAL A 138 26.91 10.99 43.57
CA VAL A 138 26.59 10.22 42.36
C VAL A 138 27.68 9.18 42.19
N TYR A 139 27.30 7.91 42.17
CA TYR A 139 28.19 6.78 41.97
C TYR A 139 27.65 5.89 40.84
N ARG A 140 28.55 5.09 40.26
CA ARG A 140 28.21 4.05 39.28
C ARG A 140 28.43 2.68 39.90
N GLU A 141 27.53 1.74 39.62
CA GLU A 141 27.69 0.32 39.93
C GLU A 141 27.37 -0.48 38.67
N GLY A 142 27.95 -1.68 38.53
CA GLY A 142 27.51 -2.60 37.48
C GLY A 142 26.05 -2.99 37.76
N SER A 143 25.21 -3.13 36.74
CA SER A 143 23.79 -3.50 36.93
C SER A 143 23.63 -4.82 37.67
N GLY A 144 24.65 -5.68 37.65
CA GLY A 144 24.59 -7.05 38.16
C GLY A 144 23.60 -7.91 37.37
N GLN A 145 23.04 -7.39 36.28
CA GLN A 145 22.07 -8.07 35.45
C GLN A 145 22.72 -9.30 34.84
N VAL A 146 22.11 -10.44 35.10
CA VAL A 146 22.36 -11.68 34.37
C VAL A 146 21.36 -11.79 33.24
N THR A 147 21.64 -12.64 32.25
CA THR A 147 20.70 -12.95 31.16
C THR A 147 19.28 -13.17 31.68
N SER A 148 18.29 -12.58 30.99
CA SER A 148 16.87 -12.64 31.32
C SER A 148 16.41 -14.09 31.54
N GLY A 149 15.61 -14.33 32.59
CA GLY A 149 15.08 -15.67 32.93
C GLY A 149 15.53 -16.31 34.26
N GLY A 150 16.36 -15.64 35.08
CA GLY A 150 16.74 -16.16 36.41
C GLY A 150 17.64 -17.39 36.33
N GLU A 151 17.51 -18.35 37.26
CA GLU A 151 18.16 -19.67 37.12
C GLU A 151 17.74 -20.33 35.80
N THR A 152 18.47 -20.08 34.73
CA THR A 152 18.43 -20.93 33.57
C THR A 152 19.09 -22.24 33.99
N VAL A 153 18.27 -23.17 34.49
CA VAL A 153 18.59 -24.60 34.68
C VAL A 153 19.01 -25.28 33.36
N THR A 154 19.23 -24.51 32.29
CA THR A 154 19.73 -24.89 30.96
C THR A 154 21.16 -24.41 30.66
N MET A 155 21.76 -23.52 31.47
CA MET A 155 23.13 -23.02 31.30
C MET A 155 24.01 -23.27 32.54
N ASN A 156 25.26 -23.67 32.32
CA ASN A 156 26.16 -24.14 33.39
C ASN A 156 26.80 -22.99 34.22
N ASN A 157 26.84 -21.75 33.69
CA ASN A 157 27.50 -20.57 34.30
C ASN A 157 26.58 -19.33 34.30
N ARG A 158 26.87 -18.34 35.18
CA ARG A 158 26.21 -17.02 35.16
C ARG A 158 26.81 -16.14 34.07
N THR A 159 25.97 -15.59 33.21
CA THR A 159 26.30 -14.68 32.11
C THR A 159 25.78 -13.28 32.45
N TYR A 160 26.68 -12.31 32.56
CA TYR A 160 26.35 -10.92 32.89
C TYR A 160 26.17 -10.08 31.63
N ALA A 161 25.25 -9.12 31.67
CA ALA A 161 25.11 -8.11 30.63
C ALA A 161 26.41 -7.29 30.51
N ILE A 162 26.80 -6.99 29.27
CA ILE A 162 27.94 -6.11 28.96
C ILE A 162 27.52 -4.64 29.03
N ASP A 163 28.49 -3.74 28.91
CA ASP A 163 28.22 -2.33 28.68
C ASP A 163 28.04 -2.10 27.17
N TYR A 164 26.81 -1.76 26.75
CA TYR A 164 26.42 -1.58 25.34
C TYR A 164 26.75 -0.19 24.79
N TYR A 165 27.27 0.73 25.61
CA TYR A 165 27.57 2.10 25.19
C TYR A 165 29.09 2.37 25.18
N ASN A 166 29.89 1.32 24.96
CA ASN A 166 31.30 1.42 24.60
C ASN A 166 31.82 0.14 23.92
N GLU A 167 32.89 0.28 23.15
CA GLU A 167 33.51 -0.80 22.38
C GLU A 167 34.11 -1.92 23.28
N ARG A 168 34.53 -1.60 24.51
CA ARG A 168 35.14 -2.58 25.42
C ARG A 168 34.15 -3.66 25.86
N GLY A 169 32.87 -3.31 26.01
CA GLY A 169 31.82 -4.25 26.39
C GLY A 169 31.66 -5.32 25.32
N VAL A 170 31.41 -4.90 24.08
CA VAL A 170 31.21 -5.81 22.94
C VAL A 170 32.47 -6.61 22.60
N GLN A 171 33.66 -6.01 22.71
CA GLN A 171 34.92 -6.72 22.45
C GLN A 171 35.10 -7.94 23.35
N LYS A 172 34.55 -7.93 24.58
CA LYS A 172 34.59 -9.12 25.46
C LYS A 172 33.77 -10.29 24.93
N VAL A 173 32.66 -10.01 24.25
CA VAL A 173 31.84 -11.05 23.60
C VAL A 173 32.57 -11.58 22.37
N ILE A 174 33.13 -10.68 21.56
CA ILE A 174 33.91 -11.02 20.36
C ILE A 174 35.10 -11.92 20.73
N ASP A 175 35.93 -11.51 21.69
CA ASP A 175 37.08 -12.27 22.19
C ASP A 175 36.65 -13.70 22.60
N PHE A 176 35.52 -13.84 23.30
CA PHE A 176 35.01 -15.13 23.72
C PHE A 176 34.63 -16.03 22.54
N TRP A 177 33.93 -15.49 21.54
CA TRP A 177 33.52 -16.25 20.36
C TRP A 177 34.73 -16.69 19.52
N GLU A 178 35.70 -15.79 19.33
CA GLU A 178 36.95 -16.08 18.63
C GLU A 178 37.75 -17.19 19.32
N ASP A 179 37.89 -17.11 20.66
CA ASP A 179 38.69 -18.06 21.43
C ASP A 179 38.01 -19.43 21.64
N ASN A 180 36.67 -19.51 21.60
CA ASN A 180 35.94 -20.70 22.07
C ASN A 180 34.93 -21.31 21.08
N MET A 181 34.39 -20.54 20.12
CA MET A 181 33.25 -20.98 19.32
C MET A 181 33.57 -21.11 17.82
N LEU A 182 34.11 -20.06 17.20
CA LEU A 182 34.20 -19.99 15.73
C LEU A 182 35.12 -21.06 15.13
N ASP A 183 36.20 -21.40 15.83
CA ASP A 183 37.15 -22.42 15.37
C ASP A 183 36.84 -23.82 15.94
N HIS A 184 35.66 -24.01 16.54
CA HIS A 184 35.19 -25.33 16.97
C HIS A 184 34.94 -26.23 15.76
N GLU A 185 35.59 -27.40 15.75
CA GLU A 185 35.47 -28.41 14.69
C GLU A 185 34.21 -29.26 14.85
N VAL A 186 33.42 -29.36 13.78
CA VAL A 186 32.26 -30.25 13.67
C VAL A 186 32.44 -31.22 12.51
N THR A 187 32.01 -32.46 12.72
CA THR A 187 31.98 -33.47 11.64
C THR A 187 30.62 -33.41 10.94
N VAL A 188 30.61 -33.02 9.67
CA VAL A 188 29.39 -32.99 8.84
C VAL A 188 29.05 -34.39 8.29
N GLU A 189 27.84 -34.55 7.73
CA GLU A 189 27.26 -35.83 7.34
C GLU A 189 28.12 -36.66 6.34
N ASN A 190 28.89 -35.98 5.49
CA ASN A 190 29.83 -36.64 4.55
C ASN A 190 31.16 -37.08 5.19
N GLY A 191 31.32 -36.88 6.51
CA GLY A 191 32.50 -37.25 7.29
C GLY A 191 33.65 -36.23 7.27
N ALA A 192 33.49 -35.07 6.60
CA ALA A 192 34.48 -34.00 6.65
C ALA A 192 34.46 -33.29 8.01
N CYS A 193 35.64 -32.89 8.49
CA CYS A 193 35.79 -32.00 9.63
C CYS A 193 35.85 -30.57 9.12
N VAL A 194 34.97 -29.70 9.59
CA VAL A 194 34.90 -28.28 9.23
C VAL A 194 34.71 -27.45 10.50
N THR A 195 35.21 -26.23 10.52
CA THR A 195 34.93 -25.33 11.66
C THR A 195 33.57 -24.65 11.53
N LEU A 196 33.01 -24.16 12.64
CA LEU A 196 31.82 -23.31 12.60
C LEU A 196 32.03 -22.10 11.67
N ARG A 197 33.21 -21.47 11.72
CA ARG A 197 33.57 -20.37 10.83
C ARG A 197 33.53 -20.76 9.36
N GLU A 198 34.02 -21.95 9.01
CA GLU A 198 33.96 -22.45 7.63
C GLU A 198 32.52 -22.72 7.19
N LEU A 199 31.68 -23.26 8.07
CA LEU A 199 30.25 -23.44 7.81
C LEU A 199 29.53 -22.11 7.59
N MET A 200 29.81 -21.11 8.43
CA MET A 200 29.24 -19.77 8.29
C MET A 200 29.65 -19.13 6.96
N LYS A 201 30.92 -19.27 6.56
CA LYS A 201 31.44 -18.78 5.25
C LYS A 201 30.82 -19.50 4.05
N GLN A 202 30.55 -20.80 4.19
CA GLN A 202 29.92 -21.58 3.11
C GLN A 202 28.45 -21.20 2.90
N ASN A 203 27.78 -20.77 3.97
CA ASN A 203 26.38 -20.39 3.93
C ASN A 203 26.25 -18.87 3.67
N ASN A 204 25.91 -18.52 2.42
CA ASN A 204 25.86 -17.15 1.87
C ASN A 204 24.70 -16.29 2.41
N GLY A 205 24.65 -16.12 3.74
CA GLY A 205 23.60 -15.43 4.47
C GLY A 205 23.62 -15.67 5.99
N SER A 206 24.72 -16.22 6.53
CA SER A 206 24.90 -16.39 7.97
C SER A 206 24.91 -15.04 8.68
N CYS A 207 24.23 -14.92 9.81
CA CYS A 207 24.26 -13.71 10.62
C CYS A 207 24.63 -14.03 12.07
N ILE A 208 25.34 -13.12 12.72
CA ILE A 208 25.27 -12.98 14.18
C ILE A 208 23.93 -12.31 14.46
N PHE A 209 23.11 -12.95 15.30
CA PHE A 209 21.84 -12.40 15.73
C PHE A 209 21.96 -11.89 17.16
N GLU A 210 21.57 -10.65 17.37
CA GLU A 210 21.37 -10.08 18.69
C GLU A 210 19.89 -9.76 18.88
N ASP A 211 19.35 -10.37 19.93
CA ASP A 211 17.96 -10.31 20.34
C ASP A 211 17.65 -8.95 21.01
N SER A 212 16.37 -8.66 21.27
CA SER A 212 15.97 -7.38 21.88
C SER A 212 16.64 -7.13 23.24
N LEU A 213 17.00 -5.87 23.48
CA LEU A 213 17.73 -5.46 24.68
C LEU A 213 16.79 -5.26 25.89
N GLU A 214 16.67 -6.30 26.72
CA GLU A 214 15.86 -6.29 27.95
C GLU A 214 16.65 -5.75 29.17
N LEU A 215 17.30 -4.59 29.07
CA LEU A 215 18.12 -4.05 30.16
C LEU A 215 17.28 -3.68 31.40
N ASN A 216 17.64 -4.23 32.56
CA ASN A 216 16.97 -3.98 33.83
C ASN A 216 17.98 -3.41 34.85
N THR A 217 17.81 -2.13 35.17
CA THR A 217 18.73 -1.35 36.01
C THR A 217 17.96 -0.57 37.08
N SER A 218 18.58 -0.38 38.25
CA SER A 218 17.99 0.37 39.39
C SER A 218 17.95 1.89 39.16
N GLY A 219 18.75 2.39 38.21
CA GLY A 219 18.76 3.75 37.68
C GLY A 219 18.91 3.74 36.15
N PRO A 220 19.05 4.90 35.47
CA PRO A 220 19.27 4.93 34.02
C PRO A 220 20.49 4.11 33.62
N ALA A 221 20.39 3.33 32.53
CA ALA A 221 21.55 2.63 31.98
C ALA A 221 22.64 3.64 31.61
N PHE A 222 23.87 3.42 32.08
CA PHE A 222 24.93 4.42 32.05
C PHE A 222 26.29 3.76 31.80
N SER A 223 27.08 4.34 30.90
CA SER A 223 28.48 3.93 30.71
C SER A 223 29.44 4.89 31.40
N ALA A 224 30.49 4.31 31.98
CA ALA A 224 31.56 5.02 32.64
C ALA A 224 32.19 6.13 31.77
N TYR A 225 32.32 5.89 30.47
CA TYR A 225 33.07 6.75 29.53
C TYR A 225 32.29 7.99 29.06
N ILE A 226 30.99 8.04 29.34
CA ILE A 226 30.17 9.23 29.07
C ILE A 226 30.76 10.48 29.76
N VAL A 227 31.35 10.31 30.94
CA VAL A 227 31.84 11.43 31.79
C VAL A 227 33.31 11.32 32.19
N ASP A 228 33.99 10.23 31.84
CA ASP A 228 35.34 9.90 32.34
C ASP A 228 36.37 9.89 31.20
N PRO A 229 37.25 10.90 31.09
CA PRO A 229 38.24 10.99 30.03
C PRO A 229 39.47 10.06 30.21
N ASP A 230 39.72 9.53 31.42
CA ASP A 230 41.00 8.90 31.78
C ASP A 230 41.06 7.38 31.52
N ASN A 231 40.02 6.78 30.92
CA ASN A 231 39.92 5.32 30.84
C ASN A 231 39.82 4.73 29.43
N GLN A 232 40.05 5.46 28.33
CA GLN A 232 40.21 4.81 27.02
C GLN A 232 41.63 4.23 26.84
N ALA A 233 41.74 3.00 26.33
CA ALA A 233 43.03 2.36 26.06
C ALA A 233 43.51 2.79 24.67
N GLY A 234 44.15 3.95 24.55
CA GLY A 234 44.70 4.42 23.27
C GLY A 234 45.14 5.89 23.32
N ASP A 235 45.92 6.32 22.33
CA ASP A 235 46.81 7.50 22.34
C ASP A 235 46.14 8.90 22.37
N ASN A 236 44.92 9.03 22.90
CA ASN A 236 44.17 10.30 22.93
C ASN A 236 44.30 11.03 24.27
N ALA A 237 45.53 11.34 24.68
CA ALA A 237 45.79 12.28 25.77
C ALA A 237 45.38 13.71 25.34
N GLY A 238 44.11 14.09 25.57
CA GLY A 238 43.63 15.44 25.30
C GLY A 238 42.12 15.63 25.05
N PHE A 239 41.29 14.59 25.13
CA PHE A 239 39.83 14.73 24.99
C PHE A 239 39.11 14.64 26.35
N GLU A 240 38.06 15.43 26.48
CA GLU A 240 37.02 15.37 27.51
C GLU A 240 36.13 14.11 27.27
N GLY A 241 35.36 13.63 28.25
CA GLY A 241 34.52 12.40 28.11
C GLY A 241 33.50 12.47 26.95
N ASP A 242 32.86 11.35 26.57
CA ASP A 242 32.01 11.29 25.36
C ASP A 242 30.88 12.32 25.32
N TRP A 243 30.34 12.71 26.49
CA TRP A 243 29.36 13.78 26.60
C TRP A 243 29.87 15.12 26.08
N GLU A 244 31.03 15.56 26.55
CA GLU A 244 31.63 16.85 26.18
C GLU A 244 32.04 16.85 24.71
N ARG A 245 32.57 15.72 24.22
CA ARG A 245 32.91 15.50 22.81
C ARG A 245 31.70 15.64 21.89
N LEU A 246 30.55 15.09 22.27
CA LEU A 246 29.35 15.04 21.44
C LEU A 246 28.48 16.30 21.56
N LEU A 247 28.41 16.91 22.75
CA LEU A 247 27.48 18.00 23.04
C LEU A 247 28.14 19.36 23.22
N GLY A 248 29.46 19.40 23.44
CA GLY A 248 30.23 20.64 23.59
C GLY A 248 30.10 21.35 24.95
N TYR A 249 29.59 20.69 26.00
CA TYR A 249 29.53 21.28 27.35
C TYR A 249 29.73 20.23 28.45
N GLU A 250 30.17 20.66 29.64
CA GLU A 250 30.51 19.76 30.74
C GLU A 250 29.32 18.97 31.31
N ALA A 251 29.50 17.66 31.51
CA ALA A 251 28.48 16.79 32.11
C ALA A 251 28.36 16.96 33.63
N ALA A 252 29.47 17.31 34.29
CA ALA A 252 29.64 17.27 35.74
C ALA A 252 28.53 18.04 36.53
N PRO A 253 28.08 19.24 36.10
CA PRO A 253 27.01 19.97 36.79
C PRO A 253 25.65 19.25 36.77
N TYR A 254 25.45 18.32 35.83
CA TYR A 254 24.17 17.67 35.55
C TYR A 254 24.11 16.20 35.95
N LEU A 255 25.19 15.66 36.54
CA LEU A 255 25.27 14.29 37.03
C LEU A 255 24.08 13.86 37.91
N PRO A 256 23.50 14.70 38.80
CA PRO A 256 22.30 14.32 39.54
C PRO A 256 21.11 13.99 38.62
N ILE A 257 20.91 14.74 37.55
CA ILE A 257 19.82 14.53 36.58
C ILE A 257 20.07 13.25 35.79
N LEU A 258 21.31 13.04 35.34
CA LEU A 258 21.73 11.81 34.63
C LEU A 258 21.58 10.56 35.50
N ALA A 259 21.78 10.69 36.82
CA ALA A 259 21.55 9.64 37.80
C ALA A 259 20.06 9.45 38.18
N GLY A 260 19.14 10.16 37.54
CA GLY A 260 17.70 10.05 37.76
C GLY A 260 17.16 10.82 38.97
N CYS A 261 17.94 11.75 39.55
CA CYS A 261 17.43 12.62 40.61
C CYS A 261 16.32 13.53 40.05
N LYS A 262 15.17 13.54 40.71
CA LYS A 262 14.09 14.48 40.40
C LYS A 262 14.47 15.87 40.91
N VAL A 263 15.01 16.69 40.01
CA VAL A 263 15.29 18.10 40.27
C VAL A 263 14.08 18.91 39.82
N THR A 264 13.54 19.76 40.70
CA THR A 264 12.55 20.76 40.29
C THR A 264 13.30 21.92 39.67
N ASP A 265 13.16 22.12 38.36
CA ASP A 265 13.81 23.20 37.64
C ASP A 265 12.79 24.15 37.01
N ASP A 266 12.97 25.45 37.26
CA ASP A 266 12.03 26.49 36.81
C ASP A 266 12.13 26.78 35.30
N ASN A 267 13.09 26.16 34.59
CA ASN A 267 13.48 26.48 33.21
C ASN A 267 13.47 25.27 32.25
N GLY A 268 13.04 24.07 32.67
CA GLY A 268 12.92 22.90 31.79
C GLY A 268 14.25 22.27 31.33
N MET A 269 15.37 22.68 31.93
CA MET A 269 16.70 22.09 31.78
C MET A 269 16.72 20.57 32.03
N SER A 270 15.96 20.05 32.98
CA SER A 270 15.94 18.60 33.28
C SER A 270 15.53 17.77 32.06
N ALA A 271 14.49 18.21 31.35
CA ALA A 271 14.02 17.53 30.14
C ALA A 271 15.04 17.64 28.99
N LYS A 272 15.68 18.80 28.84
CA LYS A 272 16.76 19.03 27.85
C LYS A 272 17.95 18.12 28.08
N ILE A 273 18.43 18.03 29.33
CA ILE A 273 19.52 17.12 29.73
C ILE A 273 19.14 15.66 29.51
N SER A 274 17.90 15.26 29.79
CA SER A 274 17.45 13.89 29.50
C SER A 274 17.41 13.58 27.99
N ALA A 275 17.01 14.55 27.16
CA ALA A 275 17.03 14.39 25.70
C ALA A 275 18.47 14.23 25.19
N ASP A 276 19.40 15.09 25.61
CA ASP A 276 20.82 14.97 25.25
C ASP A 276 21.44 13.65 25.74
N PHE A 277 21.05 13.17 26.93
CA PHE A 277 21.51 11.88 27.45
C PHE A 277 21.06 10.69 26.60
N ASN A 278 19.83 10.70 26.09
CA ASN A 278 19.37 9.66 25.16
C ASN A 278 20.12 9.74 23.83
N SER A 279 20.28 10.93 23.26
CA SER A 279 21.06 11.14 22.02
C SER A 279 22.51 10.64 22.14
N VAL A 280 23.18 10.89 23.26
CA VAL A 280 24.54 10.37 23.52
C VAL A 280 24.54 8.84 23.56
N LYS A 281 23.60 8.21 24.29
CA LYS A 281 23.51 6.74 24.35
C LYS A 281 23.26 6.12 22.99
N GLU A 282 22.34 6.68 22.21
CA GLU A 282 22.03 6.20 20.86
C GLU A 282 23.25 6.29 19.95
N THR A 283 23.98 7.41 20.00
CA THR A 283 25.23 7.60 19.25
C THR A 283 26.28 6.54 19.63
N LEU A 284 26.46 6.28 20.92
CA LEU A 284 27.44 5.31 21.41
C LEU A 284 27.03 3.88 21.09
N PHE A 285 25.75 3.53 21.22
CA PHE A 285 25.25 2.20 20.83
C PHE A 285 25.52 1.94 19.35
N ASN A 286 25.21 2.90 18.48
CA ASN A 286 25.40 2.73 17.04
C ASN A 286 26.87 2.64 16.62
N ASN A 287 27.71 3.51 17.15
CA ASN A 287 29.10 3.63 16.70
C ASN A 287 30.03 2.63 17.38
N ASP A 288 29.80 2.35 18.66
CA ASP A 288 30.75 1.59 19.46
C ASP A 288 30.30 0.13 19.67
N HIS A 289 28.99 -0.16 19.61
CA HIS A 289 28.43 -1.51 19.72
C HIS A 289 28.03 -2.08 18.37
N SER A 290 26.96 -1.57 17.75
CA SER A 290 26.38 -2.14 16.52
C SER A 290 27.36 -2.20 15.35
N ALA A 291 28.06 -1.09 15.07
CA ALA A 291 29.07 -1.05 14.02
C ALA A 291 30.20 -2.05 14.28
N THR A 292 30.65 -2.18 15.53
CA THR A 292 31.69 -3.14 15.92
C THR A 292 31.26 -4.59 15.71
N VAL A 293 30.00 -4.94 16.04
CA VAL A 293 29.45 -6.28 15.78
C VAL A 293 29.35 -6.55 14.28
N SER A 294 28.87 -5.57 13.50
CA SER A 294 28.75 -5.68 12.04
C SER A 294 30.12 -5.91 11.38
N ASP A 295 31.11 -5.07 11.70
CA ASP A 295 32.50 -5.21 11.20
C ASP A 295 33.10 -6.57 11.55
N TRP A 296 32.89 -7.05 12.79
CA TRP A 296 33.35 -8.36 13.21
C TRP A 296 32.66 -9.48 12.44
N ALA A 297 31.33 -9.43 12.26
CA ALA A 297 30.58 -10.42 11.50
C ALA A 297 31.05 -10.51 10.05
N HIS A 298 31.30 -9.36 9.42
CA HIS A 298 31.82 -9.28 8.05
C HIS A 298 33.20 -9.91 7.92
N SER A 299 34.05 -9.86 8.96
CA SER A 299 35.40 -10.44 8.95
C SER A 299 35.43 -11.95 8.65
N PHE A 300 34.33 -12.65 8.91
CA PHE A 300 34.14 -14.06 8.56
C PHE A 300 32.99 -14.30 7.57
N GLY A 301 32.57 -13.28 6.82
CA GLY A 301 31.58 -13.41 5.74
C GLY A 301 30.15 -13.60 6.21
N GLY A 302 29.84 -13.29 7.47
CA GLY A 302 28.47 -13.18 7.96
C GLY A 302 28.00 -11.73 7.96
N GLY A 303 26.74 -11.49 8.34
CA GLY A 303 26.17 -10.17 8.63
C GLY A 303 25.75 -10.05 10.10
N TYR A 304 25.29 -8.86 10.48
CA TYR A 304 24.71 -8.58 11.79
C TYR A 304 23.21 -8.31 11.66
N ARG A 305 22.42 -9.17 12.33
CA ARG A 305 20.97 -9.04 12.43
C ARG A 305 20.63 -8.62 13.86
N PHE A 306 19.88 -7.54 14.03
CA PHE A 306 19.57 -6.99 15.35
C PHE A 306 18.08 -6.70 15.49
N GLN A 307 17.50 -7.13 16.61
CA GLN A 307 16.12 -6.82 16.94
C GLN A 307 16.00 -5.51 17.71
N SER A 308 15.40 -4.49 17.09
CA SER A 308 15.32 -3.13 17.66
C SER A 308 14.31 -3.04 18.80
N SER A 309 14.66 -2.27 19.84
CA SER A 309 13.92 -2.17 21.09
C SER A 309 12.87 -1.05 21.16
N SER A 310 12.58 -0.39 20.03
CA SER A 310 11.51 0.61 19.73
C SER A 310 12.01 1.91 19.11
N SER A 311 13.34 2.14 19.11
CA SER A 311 13.96 3.29 18.47
C SER A 311 14.74 2.84 17.23
N LEU A 312 14.41 3.42 16.08
CA LEU A 312 15.05 3.07 14.80
C LEU A 312 16.46 3.64 14.64
N SER A 313 16.88 4.53 15.54
CA SER A 313 18.26 4.94 15.63
C SER A 313 19.16 3.73 15.90
N GLU A 314 18.71 2.71 16.64
CA GLU A 314 19.47 1.48 16.91
C GLU A 314 19.70 0.59 15.67
N ALA A 315 18.95 0.82 14.60
CA ALA A 315 18.97 0.04 13.36
C ALA A 315 19.87 0.63 12.26
N LEU A 316 20.50 1.80 12.50
CA LEU A 316 21.26 2.51 11.45
C LEU A 316 22.48 1.72 10.96
N ASN A 317 23.18 1.02 11.88
CA ASN A 317 24.45 0.33 11.60
C ASN A 317 24.33 -1.21 11.67
N VAL A 318 23.23 -1.76 11.15
CA VAL A 318 22.99 -3.22 11.13
C VAL A 318 22.66 -3.68 9.71
N ASP A 319 23.11 -4.87 9.33
CA ASP A 319 22.90 -5.44 7.99
C ASP A 319 21.46 -5.89 7.75
N ILE A 320 20.80 -6.39 8.80
CA ILE A 320 19.40 -6.79 8.76
C ILE A 320 18.71 -6.28 10.02
N VAL A 321 17.75 -5.38 9.83
CA VAL A 321 16.85 -4.96 10.91
C VAL A 321 15.86 -6.07 11.16
N GLU A 322 15.71 -6.45 12.43
CA GLU A 322 14.67 -7.37 12.89
C GLU A 322 13.62 -6.63 13.70
N ALA A 323 12.36 -6.79 13.31
CA ALA A 323 11.19 -6.40 14.09
C ALA A 323 10.73 -7.53 15.02
N ASP A 324 9.80 -7.22 15.89
CA ASP A 324 9.10 -8.19 16.75
C ASP A 324 7.60 -7.88 16.73
N ASN A 325 6.80 -8.78 17.29
CA ASN A 325 5.36 -8.57 17.36
C ASN A 325 4.91 -7.53 18.42
N GLY A 326 5.77 -7.16 19.37
CA GLY A 326 5.40 -6.26 20.46
C GLY A 326 5.84 -4.81 20.24
N THR A 327 7.13 -4.66 20.03
CA THR A 327 7.89 -3.41 20.07
C THR A 327 7.78 -2.62 18.77
N LEU A 328 7.79 -3.31 17.61
CA LEU A 328 7.58 -2.73 16.29
C LEU A 328 6.31 -3.31 15.64
N SER A 329 5.16 -2.73 15.98
CA SER A 329 3.84 -3.12 15.47
C SER A 329 3.08 -1.95 14.85
N GLY A 330 2.18 -2.23 13.90
CA GLY A 330 1.43 -1.19 13.17
C GLY A 330 2.37 -0.25 12.42
N ASP A 331 2.21 1.07 12.63
CA ASP A 331 3.10 2.06 12.03
C ASP A 331 4.57 1.87 12.47
N GLY A 332 4.87 1.19 13.59
CA GLY A 332 6.25 0.85 13.95
C GLY A 332 6.96 -0.04 12.92
N ILE A 333 6.23 -0.96 12.26
CA ILE A 333 6.76 -1.75 11.13
C ILE A 333 7.01 -0.83 9.93
N ARG A 334 6.06 0.08 9.64
CA ARG A 334 6.21 1.08 8.56
C ARG A 334 7.38 2.02 8.81
N THR A 335 7.72 2.28 10.07
CA THR A 335 8.91 3.04 10.43
C THR A 335 10.19 2.25 10.17
N ALA A 336 10.22 0.96 10.52
CA ALA A 336 11.36 0.09 10.21
C ALA A 336 11.57 -0.12 8.72
N SER A 337 10.47 -0.32 7.99
CA SER A 337 10.45 -0.41 6.53
C SER A 337 11.00 0.86 5.89
N SER A 338 10.71 2.04 6.43
CA SER A 338 11.29 3.30 5.94
C SER A 338 12.82 3.27 5.91
N THR A 339 13.45 2.82 6.99
CA THR A 339 14.92 2.78 7.08
C THR A 339 15.51 1.78 6.09
N VAL A 340 14.92 0.57 6.01
CA VAL A 340 15.35 -0.49 5.07
C VAL A 340 15.18 -0.03 3.62
N ASN A 341 14.04 0.56 3.26
CA ASN A 341 13.76 0.98 1.90
C ASN A 341 14.61 2.20 1.48
N VAL A 342 14.92 3.13 2.40
CA VAL A 342 15.82 4.26 2.13
C VAL A 342 17.26 3.79 1.88
N ARG A 343 17.76 2.82 2.67
CA ARG A 343 19.08 2.22 2.46
C ARG A 343 19.16 1.33 1.21
N GLY A 344 18.01 0.86 0.72
CA GLY A 344 17.94 -0.11 -0.38
C GLY A 344 18.31 -1.52 0.06
N ASP A 345 18.09 -1.85 1.34
CA ASP A 345 18.38 -3.17 1.88
C ASP A 345 17.39 -4.21 1.38
N GLN A 346 17.86 -5.45 1.25
CA GLN A 346 17.03 -6.55 0.77
C GLN A 346 16.04 -7.06 1.84
N TYR A 347 16.40 -6.98 3.12
CA TYR A 347 15.68 -7.68 4.18
C TYR A 347 15.25 -6.73 5.31
N LEU A 348 13.95 -6.74 5.59
CA LEU A 348 13.39 -6.41 6.88
C LEU A 348 12.84 -7.70 7.49
N SER A 349 13.52 -8.21 8.52
CA SER A 349 13.09 -9.44 9.17
C SER A 349 12.18 -9.18 10.35
N MET A 350 11.49 -10.23 10.80
CA MET A 350 10.70 -10.20 12.02
C MET A 350 10.81 -11.53 12.76
N GLU A 351 11.08 -11.45 14.06
CA GLU A 351 10.72 -12.51 15.00
C GLU A 351 9.19 -12.55 15.07
N ALA A 352 8.60 -13.44 14.28
CA ALA A 352 7.18 -13.49 14.07
C ALA A 352 6.52 -14.47 15.02
N ILE A 353 5.21 -14.31 15.23
CA ILE A 353 4.32 -15.23 15.92
C ILE A 353 4.75 -15.56 17.35
N THR A 354 5.40 -14.60 18.02
CA THR A 354 6.02 -14.79 19.34
C THR A 354 5.03 -15.14 20.43
N SER A 355 3.77 -14.74 20.35
CA SER A 355 2.75 -15.13 21.33
C SER A 355 1.94 -16.37 20.93
N THR A 356 2.34 -17.08 19.85
CA THR A 356 1.67 -18.33 19.44
C THR A 356 1.47 -19.27 20.58
N THR A 357 0.25 -19.77 20.66
CA THR A 357 -0.04 -20.91 21.51
C THR A 357 0.83 -22.10 21.08
N LEU A 358 1.25 -22.98 22.01
CA LEU A 358 1.76 -24.36 21.75
C LEU A 358 1.16 -25.08 20.52
N ASP A 359 -0.07 -24.70 20.15
CA ASP A 359 -0.95 -25.33 19.19
C ASP A 359 -1.26 -24.37 18.02
N PRO A 360 -0.28 -23.96 17.20
CA PRO A 360 -0.53 -23.00 16.13
C PRO A 360 -1.42 -23.59 15.02
N THR A 361 -2.22 -22.73 14.38
CA THR A 361 -2.98 -23.06 13.15
C THR A 361 -2.50 -22.19 11.99
N TYR A 362 -2.65 -22.68 10.74
CA TYR A 362 -2.30 -21.85 9.57
C TYR A 362 -3.16 -20.58 9.48
N TYR A 363 -4.45 -20.65 9.84
CA TYR A 363 -5.37 -19.51 9.84
C TYR A 363 -4.85 -18.36 10.72
N GLU A 364 -4.62 -18.62 12.00
CA GLU A 364 -4.20 -17.57 12.97
C GLU A 364 -2.81 -17.03 12.61
N THR A 365 -1.93 -17.91 12.15
CA THR A 365 -0.55 -17.54 11.78
C THR A 365 -0.55 -16.64 10.55
N MET A 366 -1.28 -17.02 9.49
CA MET A 366 -1.32 -16.23 8.27
C MET A 366 -2.01 -14.90 8.47
N LEU A 367 -3.06 -14.81 9.31
CA LEU A 367 -3.68 -13.54 9.66
C LEU A 367 -2.63 -12.54 10.18
N GLU A 368 -1.78 -12.98 11.12
CA GLU A 368 -0.71 -12.13 11.67
C GLU A 368 0.35 -11.79 10.61
N LEU A 369 0.82 -12.78 9.85
CA LEU A 369 1.84 -12.57 8.83
C LEU A 369 1.38 -11.65 7.70
N ASN A 370 0.14 -11.77 7.24
CA ASN A 370 -0.43 -10.92 6.18
C ASN A 370 -0.43 -9.45 6.61
N MET A 371 -0.78 -9.20 7.86
CA MET A 371 -0.75 -7.88 8.48
C MET A 371 0.69 -7.34 8.57
N ASN A 372 1.66 -8.18 8.93
CA ASN A 372 3.08 -7.82 8.99
C ASN A 372 3.68 -7.56 7.60
N PHE A 373 3.31 -8.37 6.59
CA PHE A 373 3.69 -8.16 5.19
C PHE A 373 3.16 -6.81 4.68
N SER A 374 1.92 -6.44 5.02
CA SER A 374 1.37 -5.11 4.68
C SER A 374 2.16 -3.96 5.30
N GLY A 375 2.73 -4.18 6.49
CA GLY A 375 3.61 -3.22 7.17
C GLY A 375 4.99 -3.06 6.52
N GLY A 376 5.41 -4.02 5.69
CA GLY A 376 6.71 -4.03 5.00
C GLY A 376 7.69 -5.11 5.47
N ILE A 377 7.30 -6.01 6.40
CA ILE A 377 8.11 -7.19 6.70
C ILE A 377 8.25 -8.01 5.41
N ASN A 378 9.45 -8.49 5.11
CA ASN A 378 9.67 -9.34 3.94
C ASN A 378 10.51 -10.58 4.27
N ARG A 379 10.89 -10.79 5.53
CA ARG A 379 11.61 -11.99 6.00
C ARG A 379 11.11 -12.47 7.36
N VAL A 380 10.29 -13.51 7.35
CA VAL A 380 9.65 -14.09 8.53
C VAL A 380 10.59 -15.08 9.21
N ILE A 381 10.77 -14.91 10.52
CA ILE A 381 11.51 -15.81 11.39
C ILE A 381 10.53 -16.33 12.44
N LEU A 382 10.04 -17.54 12.25
CA LEU A 382 9.03 -18.12 13.14
C LEU A 382 9.60 -18.30 14.55
N HIS A 383 8.96 -17.69 15.54
CA HIS A 383 9.32 -17.86 16.94
C HIS A 383 8.92 -19.26 17.43
N GLY A 384 9.86 -20.18 17.26
CA GLY A 384 9.95 -21.43 17.99
C GLY A 384 9.96 -22.69 17.11
N THR A 385 11.14 -23.30 16.99
CA THR A 385 11.30 -24.73 16.65
C THR A 385 12.03 -25.45 17.80
N PRO A 386 11.45 -25.50 19.01
CA PRO A 386 12.18 -25.91 20.20
C PRO A 386 12.71 -27.35 20.07
N PHE A 387 13.90 -27.59 20.63
CA PHE A 387 14.48 -28.93 20.70
C PHE A 387 13.51 -29.89 21.40
N LYS A 388 13.62 -31.19 21.09
CA LYS A 388 12.78 -32.22 21.71
C LYS A 388 12.88 -32.23 23.24
N GLN A 389 14.05 -31.90 23.81
CA GLN A 389 14.34 -31.88 25.24
C GLN A 389 15.19 -30.65 25.61
N SER A 390 15.15 -30.25 26.88
CA SER A 390 16.10 -29.27 27.40
C SER A 390 17.51 -29.88 27.53
N VAL A 391 18.55 -29.03 27.48
CA VAL A 391 19.97 -29.46 27.57
C VAL A 391 20.27 -30.24 28.87
N THR A 392 19.50 -30.02 29.92
CA THR A 392 19.63 -30.69 31.22
C THR A 392 18.69 -31.87 31.42
N GLY A 393 17.85 -32.20 30.42
CA GLY A 393 16.84 -33.26 30.52
C GLY A 393 15.72 -32.95 31.52
N TRP A 394 15.58 -31.68 31.91
CA TRP A 394 14.60 -31.21 32.90
C TRP A 394 13.15 -31.42 32.44
N ILE A 395 12.86 -31.23 31.15
CA ILE A 395 11.53 -31.48 30.57
C ILE A 395 11.64 -32.61 29.56
N ASN A 396 10.91 -33.69 29.82
CA ASN A 396 10.88 -34.92 29.00
C ASN A 396 9.49 -35.52 28.77
N GLU A 397 8.42 -34.77 29.08
CA GLU A 397 7.02 -35.17 28.86
C GLU A 397 6.62 -35.07 27.37
N TRP A 398 5.56 -35.77 26.96
CA TRP A 398 4.97 -35.61 25.62
C TRP A 398 4.19 -34.28 25.54
N PRO A 399 4.21 -33.55 24.40
CA PRO A 399 4.92 -33.86 23.15
C PRO A 399 6.39 -33.45 23.12
N GLY A 400 6.92 -32.87 24.18
CA GLY A 400 8.33 -32.53 24.36
C GLY A 400 8.51 -31.11 24.88
N TRP A 401 9.75 -30.63 24.90
CA TRP A 401 10.03 -29.29 25.41
C TRP A 401 9.42 -28.18 24.51
N ALA A 402 8.83 -27.18 25.17
CA ALA A 402 8.36 -25.93 24.61
C ALA A 402 8.78 -24.78 25.52
N PHE A 403 9.16 -23.65 24.93
CA PHE A 403 9.68 -22.48 25.64
C PHE A 403 8.57 -21.81 26.49
N ALA A 404 8.92 -21.28 27.68
CA ALA A 404 8.06 -20.56 28.64
C ALA A 404 6.87 -21.29 29.33
N ASN A 405 6.65 -22.57 29.05
CA ASN A 405 5.43 -23.28 29.45
C ASN A 405 5.12 -23.31 30.97
N GLU A 406 6.14 -23.53 31.82
CA GLU A 406 5.94 -23.64 33.28
C GLU A 406 5.90 -22.28 34.01
N TYR A 407 6.69 -21.31 33.55
CA TYR A 407 6.89 -20.02 34.22
C TYR A 407 5.78 -19.01 33.92
N TRP A 408 5.34 -18.91 32.66
CA TRP A 408 4.44 -17.84 32.19
C TRP A 408 3.01 -18.31 31.94
N GLY A 409 2.76 -19.63 32.02
CA GLY A 409 1.43 -20.22 31.77
C GLY A 409 0.94 -20.14 30.32
N SER A 410 1.77 -19.57 29.44
CA SER A 410 1.63 -19.53 27.99
C SER A 410 2.88 -20.17 27.41
N GLY A 411 2.75 -21.40 26.90
CA GLY A 411 3.82 -22.01 26.12
C GLY A 411 3.81 -21.48 24.69
N TYR A 412 4.99 -21.16 24.16
CA TYR A 412 5.18 -20.69 22.78
C TYR A 412 5.07 -21.85 21.78
N GLY A 413 4.54 -21.58 20.59
CA GLY A 413 4.26 -22.57 19.55
C GLY A 413 5.46 -23.44 19.17
N ALA A 414 5.22 -24.73 18.95
CA ALA A 414 6.25 -25.63 18.44
C ALA A 414 6.07 -25.88 16.94
N TRP A 415 6.74 -25.11 16.08
CA TRP A 415 6.74 -25.27 14.63
C TRP A 415 7.72 -26.35 14.18
N ASN A 416 7.41 -27.60 14.50
CA ASN A 416 8.26 -28.73 14.12
C ASN A 416 7.47 -30.02 13.89
N SER A 417 8.19 -31.08 13.53
CA SER A 417 7.65 -32.41 13.18
C SER A 417 6.90 -33.15 14.27
N ARG A 418 6.65 -32.51 15.42
CA ARG A 418 5.79 -33.05 16.47
C ARG A 418 4.33 -32.72 16.22
N GLN A 419 4.04 -31.64 15.50
CA GLN A 419 2.68 -31.20 15.21
C GLN A 419 2.02 -32.10 14.17
N ALA A 420 0.70 -32.31 14.29
CA ALA A 420 -0.06 -33.15 13.36
C ALA A 420 -0.13 -32.56 11.94
N PHE A 421 0.01 -31.25 11.79
CA PHE A 421 0.02 -30.55 10.50
C PHE A 421 1.37 -30.60 9.79
N TRP A 422 2.44 -31.12 10.41
CA TRP A 422 3.78 -30.97 9.84
C TRP A 422 3.97 -31.62 8.47
N ASP A 423 3.27 -32.73 8.21
CA ASP A 423 3.28 -33.38 6.89
C ASP A 423 2.65 -32.51 5.79
N ASP A 424 1.87 -31.49 6.16
CA ASP A 424 1.20 -30.54 5.25
C ASP A 424 1.81 -29.13 5.30
N ILE A 425 3.00 -28.97 5.93
CA ILE A 425 3.65 -27.68 6.16
C ILE A 425 3.92 -26.90 4.87
N ASP A 426 4.00 -27.58 3.72
CA ASP A 426 4.17 -26.99 2.40
C ASP A 426 3.06 -25.98 2.06
N THR A 427 1.83 -26.16 2.56
CA THR A 427 0.75 -25.17 2.40
C THR A 427 1.16 -23.80 2.96
N PHE A 428 1.79 -23.82 4.12
CA PHE A 428 2.24 -22.61 4.81
C PHE A 428 3.59 -22.12 4.26
N SER A 429 4.56 -23.01 4.09
CA SER A 429 5.93 -22.63 3.70
C SER A 429 6.00 -22.18 2.24
N ASP A 430 5.23 -22.77 1.33
CA ASP A 430 5.13 -22.31 -0.06
C ASP A 430 4.54 -20.90 -0.12
N TYR A 431 3.45 -20.65 0.62
CA TYR A 431 2.83 -19.33 0.72
C TYR A 431 3.83 -18.28 1.20
N VAL A 432 4.47 -18.52 2.35
CA VAL A 432 5.50 -17.61 2.89
C VAL A 432 6.65 -17.42 1.90
N THR A 433 7.08 -18.49 1.21
CA THR A 433 8.16 -18.39 0.22
C THR A 433 7.78 -17.51 -0.96
N ARG A 434 6.56 -17.63 -1.50
CA ARG A 434 6.11 -16.79 -2.61
C ARG A 434 5.93 -15.33 -2.19
N MET A 435 5.36 -15.10 -1.01
CA MET A 435 5.21 -13.75 -0.45
C MET A 435 6.56 -13.06 -0.23
N GLN A 436 7.51 -13.73 0.42
CA GLN A 436 8.86 -13.20 0.60
C GLN A 436 9.59 -13.02 -0.74
N GLY A 437 9.42 -13.94 -1.68
CA GLY A 437 10.00 -13.83 -3.02
C GLY A 437 9.57 -12.56 -3.74
N LEU A 438 8.27 -12.24 -3.69
CA LEU A 438 7.72 -10.99 -4.22
C LEU A 438 8.32 -9.76 -3.51
N LEU A 439 8.21 -9.72 -2.18
CA LEU A 439 8.56 -8.56 -1.36
C LEU A 439 10.07 -8.30 -1.22
N GLN A 440 10.93 -9.25 -1.61
CA GLN A 440 12.39 -9.11 -1.58
C GLN A 440 13.02 -8.84 -2.95
N GLN A 441 12.32 -9.17 -4.04
CA GLN A 441 12.84 -8.99 -5.41
C GLN A 441 12.33 -7.69 -6.05
N GLY A 442 11.09 -7.30 -5.75
CA GLY A 442 10.56 -6.02 -6.16
C GLY A 442 11.12 -4.89 -5.30
N THR A 443 11.26 -3.70 -5.90
CA THR A 443 11.59 -2.49 -5.15
C THR A 443 10.31 -1.77 -4.77
N THR A 444 10.06 -1.67 -3.47
CA THR A 444 8.91 -0.99 -2.90
C THR A 444 8.90 0.50 -3.26
N LYS A 445 7.77 0.98 -3.75
CA LYS A 445 7.53 2.40 -4.04
C LYS A 445 6.69 3.03 -2.94
N ILE A 446 7.17 4.14 -2.38
CA ILE A 446 6.54 4.89 -1.29
C ILE A 446 6.40 6.35 -1.72
N PRO A 447 5.30 6.71 -2.41
CA PRO A 447 5.10 8.08 -2.90
C PRO A 447 4.90 9.07 -1.77
N VAL A 448 4.41 8.62 -0.60
CA VAL A 448 4.15 9.45 0.58
C VAL A 448 5.00 8.99 1.76
N LEU A 449 5.85 9.89 2.26
CA LEU A 449 6.67 9.65 3.45
C LEU A 449 6.22 10.57 4.58
N ILE A 450 5.89 10.00 5.75
CA ILE A 450 5.40 10.75 6.90
C ILE A 450 6.52 10.94 7.91
N VAL A 451 6.75 12.17 8.36
CA VAL A 451 7.72 12.48 9.42
C VAL A 451 6.98 12.85 10.70
N GLY A 452 7.28 12.12 11.78
CA GLY A 452 6.68 12.31 13.10
C GLY A 452 5.35 11.55 13.30
N GLY A 453 5.01 11.27 14.56
CA GLY A 453 3.84 10.47 14.95
C GLY A 453 4.15 9.46 16.05
N SER A 454 3.17 8.65 16.46
CA SER A 454 3.36 7.56 17.41
C SER A 454 3.50 6.21 16.68
N ASN A 455 4.57 5.46 16.96
CA ASN A 455 4.92 4.19 16.30
C ASN A 455 3.99 2.99 16.61
N LYS A 456 2.80 3.20 17.20
CA LYS A 456 1.94 2.11 17.70
C LYS A 456 0.54 2.03 17.08
N ASP A 457 0.10 3.08 16.39
CA ASP A 457 -1.22 3.17 15.78
C ASP A 457 -1.07 3.56 14.31
N VAL A 458 -1.85 2.95 13.42
CA VAL A 458 -1.94 3.35 12.00
C VAL A 458 -2.58 4.73 11.93
N ALA A 459 -1.76 5.76 11.69
CA ALA A 459 -2.20 7.16 11.83
C ALA A 459 -3.00 7.68 10.62
N PHE A 460 -2.84 7.08 9.43
CA PHE A 460 -3.41 7.56 8.17
C PHE A 460 -4.16 6.43 7.42
N GLN A 461 -5.21 5.89 8.03
CA GLN A 461 -5.99 4.78 7.47
C GLN A 461 -6.74 5.16 6.18
N ASN A 462 -7.25 6.39 6.04
CA ASN A 462 -7.99 6.79 4.83
C ASN A 462 -7.08 6.84 3.60
N LEU A 463 -5.77 7.10 3.78
CA LEU A 463 -4.79 6.98 2.70
C LEU A 463 -4.69 5.54 2.19
N LEU A 464 -4.55 4.57 3.12
CA LEU A 464 -4.51 3.14 2.79
C LEU A 464 -5.81 2.68 2.12
N ASP A 465 -6.96 3.10 2.67
CA ASP A 465 -8.31 2.81 2.16
C ASP A 465 -8.57 3.40 0.74
N SER A 466 -7.66 4.26 0.26
CA SER A 466 -7.72 4.90 -1.06
C SER A 466 -6.64 4.44 -2.06
N GLY A 467 -5.80 3.46 -1.67
CA GLY A 467 -4.73 2.91 -2.50
C GLY A 467 -3.35 3.52 -2.30
N TYR A 468 -3.21 4.56 -1.48
CA TYR A 468 -1.88 5.09 -1.15
C TYR A 468 -1.15 4.16 -0.17
N HIS A 469 0.12 3.90 -0.46
CA HIS A 469 1.04 3.25 0.46
C HIS A 469 2.01 4.27 1.05
N TYR A 470 2.30 4.17 2.36
CA TYR A 470 3.19 5.10 3.05
C TYR A 470 4.19 4.39 3.97
N ASN A 471 5.32 5.06 4.22
CA ASN A 471 6.21 4.75 5.33
C ASN A 471 6.26 5.94 6.31
N VAL A 472 6.73 5.67 7.52
CA VAL A 472 6.97 6.70 8.54
C VAL A 472 8.49 6.85 8.68
N ALA A 473 9.04 8.03 8.45
CA ALA A 473 10.47 8.28 8.62
C ALA A 473 10.78 8.93 9.98
N ALA A 474 11.84 8.46 10.62
CA ALA A 474 12.50 9.18 11.69
C ALA A 474 13.40 10.29 11.10
N GLU A 475 13.81 11.26 11.93
CA GLU A 475 14.73 12.32 11.47
C GLU A 475 16.04 11.72 10.97
N GLU A 476 16.56 10.73 11.67
CA GLU A 476 17.81 10.03 11.39
C GLU A 476 17.80 9.35 10.02
N THR A 477 16.67 8.72 9.65
CA THR A 477 16.48 8.09 8.33
C THR A 477 16.64 9.11 7.20
N LEU A 478 16.14 10.34 7.39
CA LEU A 478 16.25 11.41 6.40
C LEU A 478 17.61 12.10 6.38
N MET A 479 18.42 11.91 7.43
CA MET A 479 19.77 12.47 7.54
C MET A 479 20.84 11.54 6.96
N MET A 480 20.49 10.30 6.57
CA MET A 480 21.35 9.36 5.87
C MET A 480 21.89 9.90 4.53
N GLU A 481 22.97 9.32 4.01
CA GLU A 481 23.53 9.71 2.71
C GLU A 481 22.58 9.34 1.55
N GLU A 482 21.92 8.20 1.66
CA GLU A 482 20.95 7.67 0.71
C GLU A 482 19.72 8.58 0.56
N ALA A 483 19.36 9.28 1.63
CA ALA A 483 18.31 10.29 1.63
C ALA A 483 18.82 11.70 1.24
N SER A 484 20.04 11.87 0.72
CA SER A 484 20.58 13.21 0.40
C SER A 484 19.65 14.05 -0.50
N PRO A 485 19.55 15.39 -0.33
CA PRO A 485 18.79 16.24 -1.25
C PRO A 485 19.36 16.23 -2.67
N GLU A 486 20.58 15.73 -2.86
CA GLU A 486 21.15 15.49 -4.18
C GLU A 486 20.53 14.29 -4.90
N ASN A 487 19.87 13.39 -4.17
CA ASN A 487 19.10 12.27 -4.70
C ASN A 487 17.64 12.66 -5.02
N VAL A 488 17.29 13.94 -4.89
CA VAL A 488 16.02 14.48 -5.37
C VAL A 488 16.18 14.89 -6.84
N VAL A 489 15.45 14.21 -7.71
CA VAL A 489 15.42 14.47 -9.16
C VAL A 489 13.98 14.76 -9.56
N ASP A 490 13.77 15.90 -10.20
CA ASP A 490 12.44 16.37 -10.65
C ASP A 490 11.37 16.33 -9.54
N GLY A 491 11.78 16.69 -8.31
CA GLY A 491 10.91 16.70 -7.13
C GLY A 491 10.70 15.35 -6.44
N VAL A 492 11.33 14.27 -6.93
CA VAL A 492 11.19 12.92 -6.37
C VAL A 492 12.49 12.46 -5.70
N LEU A 493 12.41 12.06 -4.43
CA LEU A 493 13.52 11.48 -3.69
C LEU A 493 13.73 10.01 -4.09
N SER A 494 14.96 9.70 -4.54
CA SER A 494 15.36 8.35 -4.96
C SER A 494 14.39 7.72 -5.98
N PRO A 495 14.24 8.27 -7.20
CA PRO A 495 13.26 7.80 -8.19
C PRO A 495 13.42 6.30 -8.55
N ASP A 496 14.66 5.84 -8.65
CA ASP A 496 14.97 4.43 -8.92
C ASP A 496 14.79 3.56 -7.65
N GLY A 497 14.86 4.14 -6.45
CA GLY A 497 14.60 3.44 -5.18
C GLY A 497 13.17 3.68 -4.69
N LEU A 498 13.03 4.37 -3.57
CA LEU A 498 11.76 4.60 -2.87
C LEU A 498 10.72 5.40 -3.68
N ALA A 499 11.17 6.29 -4.57
CA ALA A 499 10.35 7.19 -5.37
C ALA A 499 9.38 8.08 -4.56
N THR A 500 9.84 8.67 -3.46
CA THR A 500 9.02 9.56 -2.62
C THR A 500 8.80 10.91 -3.27
N GLN A 501 7.53 11.31 -3.36
CA GLN A 501 7.10 12.54 -4.03
C GLN A 501 6.66 13.61 -3.03
N VAL A 502 5.98 13.18 -1.96
CA VAL A 502 5.43 14.08 -0.95
C VAL A 502 5.94 13.69 0.43
N LEU A 503 6.50 14.67 1.14
CA LEU A 503 6.84 14.55 2.55
C LEU A 503 5.77 15.19 3.43
N VAL A 504 5.18 14.43 4.34
CA VAL A 504 4.15 14.92 5.26
C VAL A 504 4.77 15.13 6.63
N LEU A 505 4.88 16.38 7.09
CA LEU A 505 5.32 16.70 8.45
C LEU A 505 4.11 16.63 9.38
N ASN A 506 3.96 15.51 10.09
CA ASN A 506 2.80 15.22 10.93
C ASN A 506 2.97 15.82 12.33
N ASN A 507 2.26 16.92 12.59
CA ASN A 507 2.24 17.61 13.88
C ASN A 507 3.66 17.90 14.43
N LEU A 508 4.59 18.26 13.54
CA LEU A 508 5.96 18.55 13.91
C LEU A 508 6.02 19.77 14.83
N THR A 509 6.38 19.54 16.10
CA THR A 509 6.49 20.60 17.11
C THR A 509 7.86 20.68 17.75
N SER A 510 8.76 19.74 17.47
CA SER A 510 10.16 19.80 17.84
C SER A 510 11.03 19.10 16.81
N VAL A 511 12.32 19.44 16.79
CA VAL A 511 13.35 18.77 15.97
C VAL A 511 14.63 18.54 16.78
N SER A 512 15.44 17.58 16.39
CA SER A 512 16.74 17.31 17.01
C SER A 512 17.75 18.45 16.82
N ASP A 513 17.82 19.00 15.59
CA ASP A 513 18.78 20.04 15.19
C ASP A 513 18.19 20.95 14.10
N VAL A 514 18.70 22.18 13.99
CA VAL A 514 18.38 23.11 12.90
C VAL A 514 18.79 22.55 11.53
N ALA A 515 19.86 21.74 11.48
CA ALA A 515 20.32 21.07 10.27
C ALA A 515 19.24 20.19 9.61
N PHE A 516 18.34 19.59 10.40
CA PHE A 516 17.21 18.84 9.86
C PHE A 516 16.23 19.75 9.11
N ILE A 517 15.96 20.95 9.61
CA ILE A 517 15.10 21.92 8.92
C ILE A 517 15.78 22.44 7.64
N ASP A 518 17.09 22.65 7.68
CA ASP A 518 17.86 23.02 6.48
C ASP A 518 17.82 21.89 5.43
N ARG A 519 17.84 20.62 5.84
CA ARG A 519 17.62 19.45 4.97
C ARG A 519 16.25 19.50 4.30
N LEU A 520 15.19 19.79 5.06
CA LEU A 520 13.83 19.95 4.52
C LEU A 520 13.74 21.12 3.53
N CYS A 521 14.40 22.24 3.83
CA CYS A 521 14.47 23.37 2.89
C CYS A 521 15.16 22.97 1.59
N ALA A 522 16.24 22.19 1.66
CA ALA A 522 16.96 21.70 0.49
C ALA A 522 16.11 20.76 -0.39
N TYR A 523 15.29 19.89 0.21
CA TYR A 523 14.31 19.10 -0.56
C TYR A 523 13.31 20.00 -1.29
N ALA A 524 12.71 20.96 -0.58
CA ALA A 524 11.75 21.89 -1.17
C ALA A 524 12.39 22.74 -2.29
N ASP A 525 13.63 23.20 -2.12
CA ASP A 525 14.39 23.93 -3.14
C ASP A 525 14.67 23.08 -4.40
N LYS A 526 14.72 21.76 -4.26
CA LYS A 526 14.88 20.79 -5.36
C LYS A 526 13.57 20.41 -6.03
N GLY A 527 12.44 21.00 -5.62
CA GLY A 527 11.15 20.80 -6.24
C GLY A 527 10.26 19.75 -5.55
N MET A 528 10.71 19.15 -4.44
CA MET A 528 9.92 18.15 -3.72
C MET A 528 8.85 18.83 -2.88
N ASP A 529 7.64 18.29 -2.93
CA ASP A 529 6.50 18.84 -2.21
C ASP A 529 6.50 18.39 -0.74
N ILE A 530 6.32 19.35 0.16
CA ILE A 530 6.27 19.12 1.61
C ILE A 530 4.95 19.65 2.17
N VAL A 531 4.19 18.79 2.82
CA VAL A 531 2.92 19.10 3.45
C VAL A 531 3.12 19.30 4.96
N ILE A 532 2.65 20.44 5.47
CA ILE A 532 2.54 20.68 6.90
C ILE A 532 1.17 20.21 7.38
N TYR A 533 1.14 19.02 7.99
CA TYR A 533 -0.08 18.42 8.53
C TYR A 533 -0.21 18.79 10.01
N GLY A 534 -1.02 19.82 10.30
CA GLY A 534 -1.22 20.33 11.65
C GLY A 534 -0.42 21.61 11.98
N SER A 535 0.65 21.52 12.77
CA SER A 535 1.30 22.69 13.37
C SER A 535 2.24 23.45 12.42
N THR A 536 1.95 24.72 12.18
CA THR A 536 2.87 25.68 11.51
C THR A 536 3.82 26.38 12.49
N ASN A 537 3.81 26.00 13.76
CA ASN A 537 4.71 26.56 14.78
C ASN A 537 5.62 25.45 15.30
N LEU A 538 6.93 25.65 15.17
CA LEU A 538 7.93 24.78 15.77
C LEU A 538 8.13 25.24 17.22
N GLY A 539 7.77 24.35 18.15
CA GLY A 539 7.78 24.65 19.58
C GLY A 539 9.17 24.75 20.18
N SER A 540 10.08 23.81 19.84
CA SER A 540 11.42 23.77 20.44
C SER A 540 12.43 22.94 19.65
N VAL A 541 13.72 23.24 19.81
CA VAL A 541 14.81 22.30 19.47
C VAL A 541 15.11 21.40 20.67
N GLN A 542 15.36 20.12 20.44
CA GLN A 542 15.66 19.15 21.50
C GLN A 542 17.04 19.41 22.13
N GLY A 543 17.18 19.06 23.41
CA GLY A 543 18.44 19.21 24.14
C GLY A 543 18.74 20.61 24.67
N VAL A 544 19.93 20.78 25.23
CA VAL A 544 20.44 22.05 25.75
C VAL A 544 20.81 22.98 24.60
N GLN A 545 20.40 24.24 24.73
CA GLN A 545 20.61 25.27 23.71
C GLN A 545 21.80 26.15 24.03
N ALA A 546 22.38 26.78 23.00
CA ALA A 546 23.49 27.73 23.19
C ALA A 546 23.12 28.92 24.10
N THR A 547 21.85 29.31 24.18
CA THR A 547 21.34 30.36 25.08
C THR A 547 21.20 29.91 26.53
N ASP A 548 21.04 28.61 26.77
CA ASP A 548 20.97 28.07 28.13
C ASP A 548 22.36 28.08 28.79
N LEU A 549 23.42 27.84 27.99
CA LEU A 549 24.82 27.84 28.42
C LEU A 549 25.71 28.70 27.52
N PRO A 550 25.67 30.04 27.67
CA PRO A 550 26.48 30.93 26.85
C PRO A 550 28.00 30.70 27.03
N GLY A 551 28.72 30.53 25.92
CA GLY A 551 30.16 30.30 25.92
C GLY A 551 30.59 28.84 26.04
N SER A 552 29.64 27.90 26.03
CA SER A 552 29.89 26.48 25.76
C SER A 552 30.26 26.25 24.28
N GLY A 553 30.64 25.02 23.93
CA GLY A 553 30.86 24.55 22.56
C GLY A 553 29.58 24.14 21.83
N ILE A 554 28.40 24.32 22.43
CA ILE A 554 27.12 24.06 21.77
C ILE A 554 27.02 24.94 20.51
N PRO A 555 26.60 24.39 19.34
CA PRO A 555 26.42 25.17 18.12
C PRO A 555 25.56 26.41 18.36
N ALA A 556 26.03 27.57 17.89
CA ALA A 556 25.41 28.86 18.19
C ALA A 556 23.98 29.01 17.63
N ASP A 557 23.65 28.20 16.64
CA ASP A 557 22.35 28.06 15.99
C ASP A 557 21.44 27.01 16.64
N LYS A 558 21.92 26.16 17.56
CA LYS A 558 21.06 25.26 18.35
C LYS A 558 20.26 26.07 19.39
N THR A 559 19.21 26.75 18.94
CA THR A 559 18.29 27.56 19.74
C THR A 559 16.88 27.51 19.17
N ASP A 560 15.86 27.64 20.02
CA ASP A 560 14.45 27.65 19.58
C ASP A 560 14.19 28.76 18.55
N ALA A 561 14.81 29.93 18.75
CA ALA A 561 14.66 31.07 17.85
C ALA A 561 15.26 30.81 16.46
N ALA A 562 16.41 30.15 16.38
CA ALA A 562 17.03 29.80 15.11
C ALA A 562 16.26 28.67 14.40
N ALA A 563 15.82 27.65 15.14
CA ALA A 563 15.00 26.57 14.60
C ALA A 563 13.66 27.10 14.05
N GLN A 564 12.95 27.93 14.81
CA GLN A 564 11.72 28.58 14.36
C GLN A 564 11.97 29.49 13.14
N ALA A 565 13.07 30.24 13.11
CA ALA A 565 13.42 31.06 11.95
C ALA A 565 13.75 30.22 10.70
N ALA A 566 14.38 29.04 10.86
CA ALA A 566 14.59 28.10 9.76
C ALA A 566 13.25 27.50 9.29
N TYR A 567 12.37 27.15 10.21
CA TYR A 567 11.04 26.62 9.88
C TYR A 567 10.19 27.66 9.14
N GLU A 568 10.25 28.94 9.54
CA GLU A 568 9.60 30.03 8.80
C GLU A 568 10.14 30.19 7.37
N LYS A 569 11.42 29.90 7.12
CA LYS A 569 11.96 29.87 5.76
C LYS A 569 11.39 28.69 4.97
N LEU A 570 11.30 27.51 5.59
CA LEU A 570 10.67 26.34 4.99
C LEU A 570 9.22 26.68 4.59
N LEU A 571 8.41 27.21 5.51
CA LEU A 571 7.02 27.60 5.27
C LEU A 571 6.85 28.65 4.16
N ALA A 572 7.88 29.43 3.87
CA ALA A 572 7.86 30.43 2.80
C ALA A 572 8.25 29.87 1.42
N ASN A 573 8.71 28.62 1.34
CA ASN A 573 9.04 27.95 0.08
C ASN A 573 7.75 27.63 -0.71
N ALA A 574 7.81 27.74 -2.04
CA ALA A 574 6.66 27.53 -2.91
C ALA A 574 6.18 26.07 -2.97
N ASN A 575 7.07 25.10 -2.70
CA ASN A 575 6.76 23.67 -2.67
C ASN A 575 6.36 23.20 -1.25
N VAL A 576 6.11 24.13 -0.33
CA VAL A 576 5.66 23.83 1.03
C VAL A 576 4.19 24.23 1.19
N HIS A 577 3.35 23.25 1.49
CA HIS A 577 1.90 23.37 1.52
C HIS A 577 1.40 23.40 2.96
N THR A 578 0.60 24.41 3.28
CA THR A 578 0.03 24.62 4.63
C THR A 578 -1.49 24.65 4.56
N GLY A 579 -2.16 24.57 5.71
CA GLY A 579 -3.63 24.61 5.79
C GLY A 579 -4.31 23.26 5.56
N ILE A 580 -3.54 22.17 5.50
CA ILE A 580 -4.03 20.80 5.48
C ILE A 580 -4.23 20.37 6.94
N ALA A 581 -5.48 20.33 7.39
CA ALA A 581 -5.84 20.21 8.81
C ALA A 581 -6.32 18.80 9.22
N ASP A 582 -6.69 17.97 8.26
CA ASP A 582 -7.18 16.60 8.45
C ASP A 582 -6.84 15.72 7.25
N GLU A 583 -7.01 14.42 7.43
CA GLU A 583 -6.61 13.42 6.45
C GLU A 583 -7.41 13.50 5.15
N ALA A 584 -8.67 13.93 5.19
CA ALA A 584 -9.48 14.14 3.99
C ALA A 584 -8.91 15.27 3.12
N ALA A 585 -8.44 16.36 3.75
CA ALA A 585 -7.73 17.43 3.05
C ALA A 585 -6.38 16.97 2.50
N LEU A 586 -5.67 16.09 3.21
CA LEU A 586 -4.42 15.49 2.73
C LEU A 586 -4.67 14.60 1.50
N LEU A 587 -5.67 13.73 1.56
CA LEU A 587 -6.07 12.88 0.43
C LEU A 587 -6.44 13.73 -0.79
N SER A 588 -7.25 14.78 -0.60
CA SER A 588 -7.61 15.71 -1.68
C SER A 588 -6.41 16.43 -2.29
N PHE A 589 -5.35 16.69 -1.50
CA PHE A 589 -4.10 17.24 -1.98
C PHE A 589 -3.33 16.21 -2.81
N LEU A 590 -3.22 14.97 -2.30
CA LEU A 590 -2.52 13.88 -2.98
C LEU A 590 -3.20 13.47 -4.29
N ASP A 591 -4.53 13.52 -4.40
CA ASP A 591 -5.25 13.23 -5.64
C ASP A 591 -4.90 14.16 -6.81
N SER A 592 -4.26 15.29 -6.53
CA SER A 592 -3.71 16.18 -7.57
C SER A 592 -2.34 15.74 -8.10
N TYR A 593 -1.72 14.75 -7.47
CA TYR A 593 -0.50 14.06 -7.91
C TYR A 593 -0.90 12.79 -8.67
N SER A 594 -0.27 12.54 -9.82
CA SER A 594 -0.73 11.54 -10.79
C SER A 594 -0.36 10.09 -10.45
N ASP A 595 0.48 9.84 -9.46
CA ASP A 595 1.28 8.60 -9.41
C ASP A 595 0.79 7.58 -8.37
N ASN A 596 -0.45 7.72 -7.88
CA ASN A 596 -1.11 6.61 -7.19
C ASN A 596 -1.53 5.55 -8.22
N THR A 597 -0.67 4.58 -8.51
CA THR A 597 -0.85 3.60 -9.59
C THR A 597 -2.00 2.60 -9.36
N VAL A 598 -2.57 2.59 -8.15
CA VAL A 598 -3.75 1.78 -7.76
C VAL A 598 -4.74 2.64 -6.98
N ARG A 599 -6.01 2.65 -7.38
CA ARG A 599 -7.05 3.50 -6.77
C ARG A 599 -8.30 2.70 -6.46
N TYR A 600 -8.85 2.91 -5.27
CA TYR A 600 -10.11 2.33 -4.81
C TYR A 600 -10.70 3.20 -3.68
N ASP A 601 -11.93 2.92 -3.27
CA ASP A 601 -12.56 3.48 -2.07
C ASP A 601 -13.12 2.30 -1.28
N GLN A 602 -12.26 1.69 -0.46
CA GLN A 602 -12.59 0.47 0.26
C GLN A 602 -11.89 0.46 1.61
N SER A 603 -12.70 0.57 2.67
CA SER A 603 -12.16 0.55 4.03
C SER A 603 -11.48 -0.79 4.34
N GLY A 604 -10.28 -0.72 4.92
CA GLY A 604 -9.49 -1.88 5.31
C GLY A 604 -8.77 -2.59 4.15
N LEU A 605 -8.83 -2.08 2.92
CA LEU A 605 -7.98 -2.61 1.84
C LEU A 605 -6.64 -1.88 1.86
N GLU A 606 -5.55 -2.61 2.10
CA GLU A 606 -4.21 -2.06 2.09
C GLU A 606 -3.46 -2.57 0.87
N THR A 607 -2.69 -1.69 0.20
CA THR A 607 -1.87 -2.07 -0.97
C THR A 607 -0.42 -1.66 -0.77
N THR A 608 0.50 -2.50 -1.23
CA THR A 608 1.94 -2.21 -1.40
C THR A 608 2.29 -2.34 -2.87
N HIS A 609 2.88 -1.28 -3.45
CA HIS A 609 3.34 -1.26 -4.83
C HIS A 609 4.84 -1.56 -4.92
N LEU A 610 5.21 -2.50 -5.77
CA LEU A 610 6.58 -2.87 -6.05
C LEU A 610 6.85 -2.84 -7.56
N VAL A 611 8.08 -2.52 -7.94
CA VAL A 611 8.51 -2.55 -9.35
C VAL A 611 9.68 -3.53 -9.51
N ASP A 612 9.61 -4.40 -10.51
CA ASP A 612 10.76 -5.20 -10.93
C ASP A 612 11.67 -4.37 -11.83
N HIS A 613 12.89 -4.10 -11.37
CA HIS A 613 13.87 -3.31 -12.12
C HIS A 613 14.38 -3.97 -13.41
N SER A 614 14.22 -5.29 -13.54
CA SER A 614 14.73 -6.03 -14.69
C SER A 614 13.88 -5.85 -15.94
N ASP A 615 12.57 -5.67 -15.79
CA ASP A 615 11.64 -5.53 -16.91
C ASP A 615 10.56 -4.45 -16.72
N GLY A 616 10.51 -3.78 -15.57
CA GLY A 616 9.56 -2.70 -15.29
C GLY A 616 8.18 -3.18 -14.86
N THR A 617 7.99 -4.47 -14.58
CA THR A 617 6.69 -5.00 -14.13
C THR A 617 6.27 -4.37 -12.81
N ASP A 618 5.03 -3.86 -12.77
CA ASP A 618 4.39 -3.40 -11.55
C ASP A 618 3.71 -4.56 -10.82
N TYR A 619 4.00 -4.73 -9.54
CA TYR A 619 3.34 -5.67 -8.65
C TYR A 619 2.57 -4.92 -7.56
N TYR A 620 1.35 -5.40 -7.30
CA TYR A 620 0.47 -4.88 -6.26
C TYR A 620 0.17 -6.02 -5.29
N PHE A 621 0.71 -5.91 -4.07
CA PHE A 621 0.33 -6.77 -2.96
C PHE A 621 -0.84 -6.12 -2.22
N LEU A 622 -2.00 -6.79 -2.18
CA LEU A 622 -3.21 -6.32 -1.52
C LEU A 622 -3.51 -7.20 -0.29
N TYR A 623 -3.91 -6.57 0.81
CA TYR A 623 -4.30 -7.23 2.05
C TYR A 623 -5.67 -6.73 2.54
N ASN A 624 -6.55 -7.66 2.89
CA ASN A 624 -7.85 -7.35 3.46
C ASN A 624 -7.79 -7.28 5.00
N ASN A 625 -7.71 -6.06 5.52
CA ASN A 625 -7.82 -5.72 6.93
C ASN A 625 -9.24 -5.25 7.34
N HIS A 626 -10.24 -5.43 6.46
CA HIS A 626 -11.61 -4.95 6.68
C HIS A 626 -12.33 -5.78 7.75
N SER A 627 -12.97 -5.09 8.70
CA SER A 627 -13.68 -5.74 9.80
C SER A 627 -14.80 -4.91 10.41
N ASP A 628 -15.65 -5.56 11.20
CA ASP A 628 -16.80 -4.95 11.90
C ASP A 628 -16.41 -4.15 13.16
N GLY A 629 -15.12 -4.06 13.49
CA GLY A 629 -14.60 -3.43 14.69
C GLY A 629 -13.12 -3.05 14.56
N LYS A 630 -12.57 -2.35 15.55
CA LYS A 630 -11.14 -2.00 15.54
C LYS A 630 -10.29 -3.18 15.97
N ILE A 631 -9.40 -3.66 15.10
CA ILE A 631 -8.22 -4.41 15.51
C ILE A 631 -7.19 -3.39 16.00
N SER A 632 -6.65 -3.62 17.20
CA SER A 632 -5.51 -2.83 17.69
C SER A 632 -4.23 -3.52 17.28
N TYR A 633 -3.38 -2.83 16.51
CA TYR A 633 -2.01 -3.25 16.20
C TYR A 633 -1.12 -3.33 17.45
N GLY A 634 -1.55 -2.80 18.61
CA GLY A 634 -0.69 -2.60 19.77
C GLY A 634 -0.46 -3.80 20.70
N ASN A 635 -0.90 -5.02 20.36
CA ASN A 635 -0.61 -6.27 21.08
C ASN A 635 -0.47 -7.42 20.06
N VAL A 636 0.40 -7.27 19.06
CA VAL A 636 0.60 -8.34 18.07
C VAL A 636 1.36 -9.48 18.74
N GLY A 637 1.02 -10.68 18.31
CA GLY A 637 1.26 -11.90 19.03
C GLY A 637 -0.10 -12.57 19.25
N VAL A 638 -0.24 -13.79 18.72
CA VAL A 638 -1.39 -14.66 18.96
C VAL A 638 -1.85 -14.58 20.43
N GLY A 639 -3.10 -14.17 20.60
CA GLY A 639 -3.54 -13.37 21.75
C GLY A 639 -4.48 -12.23 21.33
N LEU A 640 -4.58 -11.95 20.02
CA LEU A 640 -5.73 -11.23 19.43
C LEU A 640 -7.01 -11.82 19.99
N ASP A 641 -7.81 -10.99 20.65
CA ASP A 641 -9.12 -11.38 21.13
C ASP A 641 -10.10 -11.46 19.94
N LEU A 642 -9.95 -12.52 19.14
CA LEU A 642 -10.79 -12.83 17.96
C LEU A 642 -12.26 -13.07 18.32
N THR A 643 -12.61 -13.07 19.62
CA THR A 643 -14.01 -13.14 20.05
C THR A 643 -14.77 -11.83 19.82
N ARG A 644 -14.06 -10.74 19.53
CA ARG A 644 -14.61 -9.36 19.49
C ARG A 644 -14.66 -8.73 18.12
N VAL A 645 -14.06 -9.36 17.10
CA VAL A 645 -13.97 -8.83 15.74
C VAL A 645 -14.35 -9.94 14.76
N THR A 646 -15.04 -9.55 13.69
CA THR A 646 -15.32 -10.38 12.53
C THR A 646 -14.68 -9.73 11.32
N GLY A 647 -13.84 -10.47 10.60
CA GLY A 647 -13.35 -10.06 9.30
C GLY A 647 -14.48 -9.99 8.27
N LEU A 648 -14.37 -9.06 7.33
CA LEU A 648 -15.37 -8.82 6.30
C LEU A 648 -14.76 -8.94 4.91
N ASP A 649 -15.44 -9.65 4.01
CA ASP A 649 -15.04 -9.75 2.62
C ASP A 649 -15.08 -8.38 1.94
N ILE A 650 -14.16 -8.15 1.02
CA ILE A 650 -14.12 -6.99 0.14
C ILE A 650 -14.76 -7.37 -1.20
N ASP A 651 -15.63 -6.49 -1.69
CA ASP A 651 -16.16 -6.50 -3.05
C ASP A 651 -16.15 -5.05 -3.57
N THR A 652 -15.15 -4.72 -4.38
CA THR A 652 -14.88 -3.35 -4.82
C THR A 652 -14.40 -3.31 -6.28
N THR A 653 -14.10 -2.13 -6.79
CA THR A 653 -13.47 -1.94 -8.10
C THR A 653 -12.09 -1.33 -7.91
N LEU A 654 -11.06 -2.02 -8.40
CA LEU A 654 -9.71 -1.45 -8.46
C LEU A 654 -9.55 -0.69 -9.77
N THR A 655 -8.95 0.48 -9.72
CA THR A 655 -8.45 1.19 -10.90
C THR A 655 -6.93 1.11 -10.89
N LEU A 656 -6.35 0.45 -11.90
CA LEU A 656 -4.90 0.27 -12.04
C LEU A 656 -4.40 1.09 -13.23
N ASP A 657 -3.22 1.67 -13.09
CA ASP A 657 -2.47 2.15 -14.24
C ASP A 657 -2.08 0.94 -15.11
N CYS A 658 -2.36 1.03 -16.42
CA CYS A 658 -2.14 -0.03 -17.40
C CYS A 658 -2.06 0.59 -18.79
N GLN A 659 -0.83 0.74 -19.29
CA GLN A 659 -0.50 1.37 -20.55
C GLN A 659 -0.87 0.48 -21.74
N PRO A 660 -1.08 1.06 -22.95
CA PRO A 660 -1.34 0.28 -24.15
C PRO A 660 -0.22 -0.73 -24.43
N GLY A 661 -0.55 -2.03 -24.39
CA GLY A 661 0.38 -3.13 -24.61
C GLY A 661 0.65 -3.98 -23.37
N GLU A 662 0.29 -3.48 -22.19
CA GLU A 662 0.40 -4.21 -20.93
C GLU A 662 -0.78 -5.16 -20.71
N SER A 663 -0.56 -6.14 -19.86
CA SER A 663 -1.55 -7.12 -19.42
C SER A 663 -1.54 -7.25 -17.91
N VAL A 664 -2.70 -7.57 -17.35
CA VAL A 664 -2.87 -7.78 -15.92
C VAL A 664 -2.83 -9.27 -15.63
N TYR A 665 -2.14 -9.65 -14.57
CA TYR A 665 -2.05 -11.01 -14.09
C TYR A 665 -2.40 -11.07 -12.61
N GLN A 666 -3.10 -12.12 -12.18
CA GLN A 666 -3.28 -12.50 -10.79
C GLN A 666 -2.36 -13.66 -10.47
N LEU A 667 -1.61 -13.54 -9.38
CA LEU A 667 -0.71 -14.56 -8.88
C LEU A 667 -1.30 -15.12 -7.58
N ASP A 668 -1.69 -16.39 -7.60
CA ASP A 668 -2.17 -17.09 -6.42
C ASP A 668 -0.97 -17.47 -5.54
N SER A 669 -0.88 -16.83 -4.37
CA SER A 669 0.23 -17.01 -3.42
C SER A 669 0.22 -18.39 -2.75
N TYR A 670 -0.90 -19.11 -2.73
CA TYR A 670 -1.05 -20.44 -2.13
C TYR A 670 -0.72 -21.55 -3.11
N THR A 671 -1.28 -21.48 -4.33
CA THR A 671 -1.11 -22.53 -5.34
C THR A 671 0.08 -22.28 -6.27
N GLY A 672 0.50 -21.02 -6.41
CA GLY A 672 1.47 -20.57 -7.40
C GLY A 672 0.91 -20.49 -8.82
N GLU A 673 -0.42 -20.62 -8.99
CA GLU A 673 -1.08 -20.42 -10.27
C GLU A 673 -0.99 -18.94 -10.69
N VAL A 674 -0.74 -18.73 -11.99
CA VAL A 674 -0.73 -17.41 -12.60
C VAL A 674 -1.89 -17.36 -13.58
N THR A 675 -2.71 -16.33 -13.47
CA THR A 675 -3.88 -16.14 -14.32
C THR A 675 -3.81 -14.78 -14.99
N GLN A 676 -3.87 -14.72 -16.33
CA GLN A 676 -4.03 -13.46 -17.03
C GLN A 676 -5.49 -12.99 -16.89
N LEU A 677 -5.69 -11.80 -16.32
CA LEU A 677 -6.99 -11.17 -16.19
C LEU A 677 -7.30 -10.42 -17.48
N THR A 678 -8.35 -10.82 -18.18
CA THR A 678 -8.81 -10.15 -19.41
C THR A 678 -10.05 -9.27 -19.17
N ARG A 679 -10.57 -9.28 -17.94
CA ARG A 679 -11.85 -8.68 -17.56
C ARG A 679 -11.64 -7.38 -16.81
N TYR A 680 -11.48 -6.32 -17.58
CA TYR A 680 -11.37 -4.96 -17.07
C TYR A 680 -11.92 -3.99 -18.10
N THR A 681 -12.27 -2.80 -17.64
CA THR A 681 -12.70 -1.71 -18.50
C THR A 681 -11.54 -0.73 -18.67
N SER A 682 -11.02 -0.58 -19.90
CA SER A 682 -10.11 0.54 -20.18
C SER A 682 -10.87 1.86 -20.11
N ASN A 683 -10.33 2.79 -19.33
CA ASN A 683 -10.91 4.11 -19.07
C ASN A 683 -10.50 5.16 -20.12
N GLY A 684 -9.54 4.82 -21.00
CA GLY A 684 -9.08 5.69 -22.11
C GLY A 684 -8.06 6.75 -21.71
N ASP A 685 -7.61 6.75 -20.46
CA ASP A 685 -6.62 7.67 -19.88
C ASP A 685 -5.32 6.98 -19.45
N GLY A 686 -5.11 5.73 -19.87
CA GLY A 686 -3.97 4.90 -19.43
C GLY A 686 -4.27 4.10 -18.17
N THR A 687 -5.51 4.09 -17.69
CA THR A 687 -5.95 3.24 -16.59
C THR A 687 -7.00 2.21 -17.03
N ILE A 688 -7.14 1.18 -16.21
CA ILE A 688 -8.19 0.16 -16.32
C ILE A 688 -8.94 0.06 -15.00
N SER A 689 -10.21 -0.31 -15.04
CA SER A 689 -11.00 -0.65 -13.86
C SER A 689 -11.41 -2.12 -13.89
N LEU A 690 -11.11 -2.88 -12.83
CA LEU A 690 -11.48 -4.29 -12.70
C LEU A 690 -12.32 -4.54 -11.43
N PRO A 691 -13.34 -5.42 -11.49
CA PRO A 691 -13.99 -5.91 -10.29
C PRO A 691 -13.01 -6.75 -9.47
N PHE A 692 -13.01 -6.56 -8.16
CA PHE A 692 -12.07 -7.20 -7.26
C PHE A 692 -12.76 -7.68 -5.99
N GLN A 693 -12.54 -8.95 -5.66
CA GLN A 693 -13.06 -9.58 -4.47
C GLN A 693 -11.91 -10.20 -3.68
N LEU A 694 -11.92 -10.02 -2.38
CA LEU A 694 -10.92 -10.58 -1.49
C LEU A 694 -11.58 -10.99 -0.17
N ALA A 695 -11.37 -12.24 0.22
CA ALA A 695 -11.94 -12.76 1.46
C ALA A 695 -11.36 -12.04 2.69
N ALA A 696 -12.10 -12.04 3.79
CA ALA A 696 -11.61 -11.53 5.08
C ALA A 696 -10.19 -12.05 5.40
N TRP A 697 -9.29 -11.15 5.81
CA TRP A 697 -7.89 -11.45 6.20
C TRP A 697 -6.97 -12.00 5.09
N ASP A 698 -7.49 -12.17 3.89
CA ASP A 698 -6.78 -12.77 2.78
C ASP A 698 -5.87 -11.76 2.05
N THR A 699 -5.03 -12.27 1.16
CA THR A 699 -4.15 -11.46 0.32
C THR A 699 -4.34 -11.76 -1.16
N ALA A 700 -4.03 -10.76 -2.00
CA ALA A 700 -3.94 -10.94 -3.44
C ALA A 700 -2.66 -10.31 -3.97
N VAL A 701 -2.15 -10.88 -5.06
CA VAL A 701 -1.03 -10.30 -5.82
C VAL A 701 -1.48 -10.09 -7.25
N LEU A 702 -1.47 -8.84 -7.70
CA LEU A 702 -1.68 -8.47 -9.09
C LEU A 702 -0.37 -8.01 -9.71
N ALA A 703 -0.17 -8.28 -11.00
CA ALA A 703 0.95 -7.76 -11.78
C ALA A 703 0.44 -7.07 -13.05
N VAL A 704 1.02 -5.94 -13.41
CA VAL A 704 0.80 -5.24 -14.68
C VAL A 704 2.13 -5.24 -15.44
N SER A 705 2.14 -5.82 -16.63
CA SER A 705 3.38 -6.05 -17.39
C SER A 705 3.15 -6.08 -18.89
N ASP A 706 4.09 -5.53 -19.66
CA ASP A 706 4.20 -5.75 -21.11
C ASP A 706 4.99 -7.02 -21.47
N ASN A 707 5.64 -7.63 -20.47
CA ASN A 707 6.48 -8.81 -20.61
C ASN A 707 5.67 -10.10 -20.49
N ALA A 708 4.82 -10.36 -21.48
CA ALA A 708 4.03 -11.60 -21.53
C ALA A 708 4.89 -12.89 -21.47
N ALA A 709 6.19 -12.81 -21.80
CA ALA A 709 7.11 -13.95 -21.73
C ALA A 709 7.40 -14.40 -20.28
N ALA A 710 7.50 -13.45 -19.34
CA ALA A 710 7.66 -13.75 -17.91
C ALA A 710 6.47 -14.53 -17.33
N PHE A 711 5.30 -14.40 -17.97
CA PHE A 711 4.04 -15.01 -17.59
C PHE A 711 3.59 -16.12 -18.56
N GLU A 712 4.49 -16.76 -19.32
CA GLU A 712 4.15 -17.78 -20.33
C GLU A 712 3.33 -18.98 -19.81
N LYS A 713 3.40 -19.25 -18.50
CA LYS A 713 2.63 -20.31 -17.84
C LYS A 713 1.23 -19.86 -17.42
N ALA A 714 0.87 -18.59 -17.64
CA ALA A 714 -0.41 -18.06 -17.21
C ALA A 714 -1.56 -18.75 -17.94
N GLY A 715 -2.53 -19.24 -17.16
CA GLY A 715 -3.84 -19.57 -17.71
C GLY A 715 -4.52 -18.27 -18.15
N ALA A 716 -5.10 -18.23 -19.35
CA ALA A 716 -5.92 -17.08 -19.73
C ALA A 716 -7.31 -17.22 -19.08
N GLN A 717 -7.70 -16.30 -18.21
CA GLN A 717 -9.10 -16.21 -17.81
C GLN A 717 -9.87 -15.39 -18.84
N VAL A 718 -10.40 -16.10 -19.83
CA VAL A 718 -11.36 -15.58 -20.82
C VAL A 718 -12.79 -15.98 -20.44
N GLN A 719 -12.96 -16.78 -19.38
CA GLN A 719 -14.25 -17.35 -19.01
C GLN A 719 -14.76 -16.76 -17.70
N SER A 720 -16.02 -16.31 -17.68
CA SER A 720 -16.68 -16.02 -16.41
C SER A 720 -17.07 -17.32 -15.81
N VAL A 721 -16.93 -17.43 -14.51
CA VAL A 721 -17.67 -18.41 -13.75
C VAL A 721 -18.97 -17.78 -13.28
N LYS A 722 -20.08 -18.47 -13.51
CA LYS A 722 -21.38 -18.12 -12.93
C LYS A 722 -21.91 -19.33 -12.18
N GLU A 723 -22.13 -19.17 -10.88
CA GLU A 723 -22.82 -20.21 -10.10
C GLU A 723 -24.22 -20.42 -10.67
N GLU A 724 -24.52 -21.66 -11.05
CA GLU A 724 -25.79 -22.05 -11.65
C GLU A 724 -26.21 -23.43 -11.16
N GLY A 725 -27.51 -23.68 -11.05
CA GLY A 725 -28.04 -24.97 -10.59
C GLY A 725 -28.30 -25.04 -9.09
N GLU A 726 -28.75 -26.20 -8.63
CA GLU A 726 -29.08 -26.46 -7.23
C GLU A 726 -27.82 -26.93 -6.49
N THR A 727 -27.44 -26.21 -5.43
CA THR A 727 -26.36 -26.63 -4.52
C THR A 727 -26.67 -28.00 -3.94
N ILE A 728 -25.74 -28.93 -4.11
CA ILE A 728 -25.81 -30.26 -3.51
C ILE A 728 -25.30 -30.15 -2.07
N ASP A 729 -26.22 -30.11 -1.12
CA ASP A 729 -25.88 -30.13 0.30
C ASP A 729 -25.42 -31.54 0.73
N LEU A 730 -24.19 -31.63 1.24
CA LEU A 730 -23.56 -32.86 1.73
C LEU A 730 -23.51 -32.92 3.26
N THR A 731 -24.05 -31.91 3.95
CA THR A 731 -23.99 -31.78 5.41
C THR A 731 -24.68 -32.95 6.11
N GLU A 732 -25.88 -33.29 5.64
CA GLU A 732 -26.69 -34.41 6.16
C GLU A 732 -26.40 -35.75 5.44
N ALA A 733 -25.37 -35.82 4.59
CA ALA A 733 -24.97 -37.06 3.92
C ALA A 733 -24.30 -38.04 4.90
N ASP A 734 -24.17 -39.30 4.52
CA ASP A 734 -23.37 -40.28 5.27
C ASP A 734 -21.89 -40.12 4.88
N TRP A 735 -21.02 -39.89 5.86
CA TRP A 735 -19.58 -39.75 5.67
C TRP A 735 -18.85 -40.86 6.40
N ASN A 736 -17.93 -41.57 5.74
CA ASN A 736 -17.03 -42.48 6.44
C ASN A 736 -15.87 -41.68 7.05
N LEU A 737 -15.66 -41.78 8.36
CA LEU A 737 -14.61 -41.06 9.08
C LEU A 737 -13.59 -42.02 9.68
N THR A 738 -12.32 -41.84 9.33
CA THR A 738 -11.18 -42.43 10.04
C THR A 738 -10.35 -41.33 10.69
N ILE A 739 -9.93 -41.54 11.94
CA ILE A 739 -9.12 -40.59 12.69
C ILE A 739 -7.78 -41.22 13.01
N ASP A 740 -6.70 -40.66 12.47
CA ASP A 740 -5.34 -40.97 12.90
C ASP A 740 -5.04 -40.18 14.18
N SER A 741 -5.22 -40.84 15.34
CA SER A 741 -5.09 -40.23 16.65
C SER A 741 -3.62 -40.16 17.09
N TYR A 742 -3.17 -38.96 17.41
CA TYR A 742 -1.81 -38.66 17.88
C TYR A 742 -1.75 -38.79 19.40
N GLY A 743 -0.64 -39.32 19.92
CA GLY A 743 -0.40 -39.39 21.36
C GLY A 743 0.92 -40.05 21.71
N PRO A 744 1.29 -40.11 22.99
CA PRO A 744 2.55 -40.69 23.43
C PRO A 744 2.63 -42.20 23.12
N THR A 745 3.85 -42.69 22.89
CA THR A 745 4.16 -44.13 22.94
C THR A 745 3.66 -44.76 24.25
N THR A 746 2.79 -45.76 24.17
CA THR A 746 2.22 -46.45 25.36
C THR A 746 3.18 -47.46 26.00
N ASP A 747 4.19 -47.92 25.26
CA ASP A 747 5.17 -48.92 25.69
C ASP A 747 6.54 -48.24 25.84
N LEU A 748 6.72 -47.45 26.89
CA LEU A 748 8.02 -46.83 27.15
C LEU A 748 9.07 -47.87 27.53
N ASP A 749 10.25 -47.77 26.91
CA ASP A 749 11.48 -48.20 27.56
C ASP A 749 11.70 -47.27 28.77
N PRO A 750 11.78 -47.76 30.02
CA PRO A 750 12.02 -46.93 31.19
C PRO A 750 13.36 -46.17 31.16
N SER A 751 14.25 -46.54 30.24
CA SER A 751 15.52 -45.86 29.96
C SER A 751 15.46 -44.89 28.77
N ALA A 752 14.34 -44.84 28.04
CA ALA A 752 14.15 -43.85 26.99
C ALA A 752 14.09 -42.44 27.60
N PRO A 753 14.84 -41.48 27.05
CA PRO A 753 14.93 -40.15 27.64
C PRO A 753 13.64 -39.33 27.50
N PHE A 754 12.68 -39.69 26.63
CA PHE A 754 11.41 -38.97 26.40
C PHE A 754 10.34 -39.86 25.73
N TYR A 755 9.09 -39.36 25.68
CA TYR A 755 7.97 -39.98 24.95
C TYR A 755 7.98 -39.55 23.47
N GLU A 756 8.07 -40.51 22.54
CA GLU A 756 7.86 -40.23 21.11
C GLU A 756 6.36 -40.16 20.79
N THR A 757 6.01 -39.45 19.71
CA THR A 757 4.63 -39.44 19.19
C THR A 757 4.35 -40.72 18.42
N THR A 758 3.24 -41.38 18.74
CA THR A 758 2.65 -42.46 17.95
C THR A 758 1.32 -42.03 17.35
N VAL A 759 1.07 -42.48 16.13
CA VAL A 759 -0.18 -42.24 15.40
C VAL A 759 -0.91 -43.57 15.30
N ARG A 760 -2.17 -43.61 15.76
CA ARG A 760 -2.99 -44.82 15.77
C ARG A 760 -4.37 -44.55 15.17
N PRO A 761 -4.79 -45.29 14.13
CA PRO A 761 -6.07 -45.07 13.48
C PRO A 761 -7.25 -45.55 14.34
N ILE A 762 -8.34 -44.79 14.29
CA ILE A 762 -9.67 -45.15 14.77
C ILE A 762 -10.63 -45.08 13.58
N ASP A 763 -11.38 -46.14 13.35
CA ASP A 763 -12.49 -46.14 12.39
C ASP A 763 -13.79 -45.80 13.11
N ALA A 764 -14.33 -44.61 12.86
CA ALA A 764 -15.63 -44.17 13.37
C ALA A 764 -16.79 -44.68 12.48
N GLY A 765 -16.47 -45.25 11.32
CA GLY A 765 -17.46 -45.70 10.33
C GLY A 765 -18.27 -44.54 9.75
N SER A 766 -19.55 -44.80 9.49
CA SER A 766 -20.47 -43.83 8.90
C SER A 766 -20.99 -42.83 9.95
N VAL A 767 -20.63 -41.56 9.79
CA VAL A 767 -20.99 -40.43 10.67
C VAL A 767 -21.77 -39.36 9.90
N LYS A 768 -22.41 -38.46 10.65
CA LYS A 768 -22.85 -37.14 10.14
C LYS A 768 -21.77 -36.10 10.40
N LEU A 769 -21.69 -35.08 9.56
CA LEU A 769 -20.80 -33.95 9.79
C LEU A 769 -21.18 -33.25 11.10
N GLY A 770 -20.17 -32.77 11.82
CA GLY A 770 -20.29 -32.22 13.16
C GLY A 770 -18.97 -32.27 13.92
N LEU A 771 -19.00 -31.69 15.12
CA LEU A 771 -17.83 -31.64 16.00
C LEU A 771 -17.49 -33.03 16.56
N TRP A 772 -16.21 -33.31 16.76
CA TRP A 772 -15.64 -34.55 17.29
C TRP A 772 -16.15 -34.89 18.70
N ASP A 773 -16.55 -33.88 19.48
CA ASP A 773 -17.18 -34.07 20.78
C ASP A 773 -18.56 -34.78 20.70
N GLY A 774 -19.16 -34.83 19.52
CA GLY A 774 -20.36 -35.61 19.21
C GLY A 774 -20.08 -37.04 18.73
N LEU A 775 -18.82 -37.46 18.62
CA LEU A 775 -18.45 -38.78 18.08
C LEU A 775 -18.56 -39.93 19.10
N ASN A 776 -18.92 -39.65 20.35
CA ASN A 776 -19.12 -40.65 21.40
C ASN A 776 -20.26 -41.66 21.08
N GLN A 777 -21.12 -41.34 20.11
CA GLN A 777 -22.13 -42.28 19.60
C GLN A 777 -21.58 -43.25 18.53
N TYR A 778 -20.41 -42.96 17.95
CA TYR A 778 -19.79 -43.72 16.87
C TYR A 778 -18.51 -44.46 17.30
N ILE A 779 -17.76 -43.88 18.25
CA ILE A 779 -16.48 -44.42 18.75
C ILE A 779 -16.69 -44.96 20.16
N THR A 780 -16.28 -46.21 20.41
CA THR A 780 -16.40 -46.85 21.72
C THR A 780 -15.24 -46.52 22.65
N ASP A 781 -15.46 -46.64 23.96
CA ASP A 781 -14.41 -46.47 24.97
C ASP A 781 -13.25 -47.46 24.77
N GLU A 782 -13.49 -48.67 24.23
CA GLU A 782 -12.42 -49.62 23.89
C GLU A 782 -11.54 -49.12 22.74
N GLN A 783 -12.12 -48.49 21.72
CA GLN A 783 -11.35 -47.88 20.62
C GLN A 783 -10.50 -46.72 21.13
N LEU A 784 -11.05 -45.88 22.01
CA LEU A 784 -10.33 -44.78 22.65
C LEU A 784 -9.20 -45.30 23.55
N ALA A 785 -9.45 -46.36 24.32
CA ALA A 785 -8.43 -46.99 25.16
C ALA A 785 -7.26 -47.56 24.33
N ALA A 786 -7.53 -48.09 23.13
CA ALA A 786 -6.49 -48.62 22.24
C ALA A 786 -5.52 -47.53 21.73
N VAL A 787 -5.94 -46.27 21.70
CA VAL A 787 -5.09 -45.11 21.37
C VAL A 787 -4.54 -44.38 22.60
N GLY A 788 -4.79 -44.91 23.80
CA GLY A 788 -4.27 -44.36 25.05
C GLY A 788 -5.16 -43.28 25.71
N ILE A 789 -6.42 -43.16 25.30
CA ILE A 789 -7.43 -42.30 25.92
C ILE A 789 -8.30 -43.17 26.86
N THR A 790 -8.12 -43.04 28.18
CA THR A 790 -8.81 -43.88 29.17
C THR A 790 -9.48 -43.04 30.26
N ALA A 791 -10.49 -43.60 30.90
CA ALA A 791 -11.18 -42.98 32.05
C ALA A 791 -10.23 -42.67 33.22
N ASP A 792 -9.21 -43.51 33.44
CA ASP A 792 -8.22 -43.29 34.49
C ASP A 792 -7.38 -42.05 34.18
N LYS A 793 -6.90 -41.89 32.93
CA LYS A 793 -6.19 -40.67 32.53
C LYS A 793 -7.09 -39.44 32.56
N GLN A 794 -8.35 -39.56 32.12
CA GLN A 794 -9.34 -38.47 32.21
C GLN A 794 -9.56 -38.00 33.65
N ALA A 795 -9.55 -38.91 34.63
CA ALA A 795 -9.69 -38.55 36.04
C ALA A 795 -8.49 -37.75 36.56
N GLU A 796 -7.31 -37.99 36.00
CA GLU A 796 -6.05 -37.29 36.32
C GLU A 796 -5.76 -36.08 35.42
N ALA A 797 -6.53 -35.91 34.34
CA ALA A 797 -6.38 -34.84 33.36
C ALA A 797 -6.53 -33.45 33.99
N LYS A 798 -5.80 -32.47 33.44
CA LYS A 798 -5.82 -31.09 33.95
C LYS A 798 -7.12 -30.37 33.63
N ILE A 799 -7.67 -30.61 32.44
CA ILE A 799 -8.96 -30.07 31.99
C ILE A 799 -9.91 -31.25 31.80
N GLN A 800 -10.90 -31.37 32.68
CA GLN A 800 -11.86 -32.48 32.64
C GLN A 800 -13.00 -32.21 31.66
N SER A 801 -13.14 -33.04 30.65
CA SER A 801 -14.38 -33.23 29.86
C SER A 801 -15.22 -34.37 30.46
N ASP A 802 -16.54 -34.36 30.25
CA ASP A 802 -17.42 -35.48 30.57
C ASP A 802 -17.35 -36.61 29.53
N LYS A 803 -16.72 -36.37 28.38
CA LYS A 803 -16.58 -37.33 27.29
C LYS A 803 -15.11 -37.61 26.98
N LEU A 804 -14.77 -38.90 26.82
CA LEU A 804 -13.41 -39.31 26.44
C LEU A 804 -13.01 -38.85 25.04
N VAL A 805 -13.98 -38.80 24.11
CA VAL A 805 -13.73 -38.45 22.70
C VAL A 805 -13.24 -37.01 22.52
N SER A 806 -13.49 -36.12 23.48
CA SER A 806 -13.04 -34.73 23.44
C SER A 806 -11.52 -34.60 23.50
N TYR A 807 -10.78 -35.65 23.92
CA TYR A 807 -9.32 -35.65 23.99
C TYR A 807 -8.63 -36.17 22.72
N LEU A 808 -9.39 -36.42 21.65
CA LEU A 808 -8.80 -36.76 20.35
C LEU A 808 -8.05 -35.56 19.75
N SER A 809 -6.93 -35.85 19.10
CA SER A 809 -6.16 -34.90 18.29
C SER A 809 -5.43 -35.67 17.19
N GLY A 810 -5.25 -35.08 16.02
CA GLY A 810 -4.58 -35.71 14.88
C GLY A 810 -5.24 -35.39 13.55
N VAL A 811 -5.41 -36.40 12.70
CA VAL A 811 -5.91 -36.23 11.33
C VAL A 811 -7.23 -36.99 11.14
N GLY A 812 -8.31 -36.28 10.82
CA GLY A 812 -9.57 -36.85 10.36
C GLY A 812 -9.62 -36.93 8.84
N THR A 813 -9.91 -38.12 8.31
CA THR A 813 -10.23 -38.32 6.88
C THR A 813 -11.72 -38.61 6.74
N TYR A 814 -12.44 -37.68 6.12
CA TYR A 814 -13.86 -37.79 5.79
C TYR A 814 -14.02 -38.23 4.35
N THR A 815 -14.80 -39.28 4.07
CA THR A 815 -15.08 -39.73 2.71
C THR A 815 -16.58 -39.89 2.46
N THR A 816 -17.10 -39.31 1.39
CA THR A 816 -18.48 -39.55 0.93
C THR A 816 -18.54 -39.72 -0.59
N THR A 817 -19.72 -40.02 -1.11
CA THR A 817 -19.99 -40.08 -2.55
C THR A 817 -21.10 -39.12 -2.92
N VAL A 818 -20.94 -38.46 -4.07
CA VAL A 818 -21.92 -37.53 -4.62
C VAL A 818 -22.22 -37.88 -6.07
N ASP A 819 -23.50 -37.93 -6.43
CA ASP A 819 -23.92 -38.08 -7.81
C ASP A 819 -23.92 -36.72 -8.51
N TRP A 820 -23.05 -36.57 -9.51
CA TRP A 820 -22.92 -35.36 -10.30
C TRP A 820 -23.75 -35.44 -11.58
N ALA A 821 -24.65 -34.47 -11.78
CA ALA A 821 -25.50 -34.41 -12.97
C ALA A 821 -24.73 -34.00 -14.24
N GLY A 822 -23.61 -33.28 -14.07
CA GLY A 822 -22.84 -32.60 -15.12
C GLY A 822 -22.83 -31.08 -14.92
N GLY A 823 -21.82 -30.43 -15.47
CA GLY A 823 -21.55 -28.98 -15.38
C GLY A 823 -20.14 -28.71 -15.89
N ASP A 824 -19.78 -27.44 -16.09
CA ASP A 824 -18.44 -27.05 -16.54
C ASP A 824 -17.43 -27.09 -15.39
N GLY A 825 -17.91 -26.86 -14.17
CA GLY A 825 -17.18 -27.07 -12.94
C GLY A 825 -18.09 -26.92 -11.72
N ALA A 826 -17.48 -26.93 -10.54
CA ALA A 826 -18.19 -26.70 -9.30
C ALA A 826 -17.25 -26.18 -8.22
N TYR A 827 -17.82 -25.46 -7.26
CA TYR A 827 -17.15 -25.15 -6.00
C TYR A 827 -17.49 -26.19 -4.95
N PHE A 828 -16.48 -26.66 -4.21
CA PHE A 828 -16.67 -27.37 -2.95
C PHE A 828 -16.56 -26.37 -1.81
N SER A 829 -17.66 -26.15 -1.09
CA SER A 829 -17.66 -25.31 0.11
C SER A 829 -17.72 -26.20 1.34
N PHE A 830 -17.02 -25.81 2.40
CA PHE A 830 -16.98 -26.53 3.66
C PHE A 830 -17.12 -25.58 4.85
N ASP A 831 -17.42 -26.14 6.01
CA ASP A 831 -17.32 -25.43 7.28
C ASP A 831 -16.78 -26.39 8.32
N HIS A 832 -15.96 -25.87 9.22
CA HIS A 832 -15.42 -26.59 10.37
C HIS A 832 -15.51 -25.73 11.64
N ARG A 833 -16.30 -24.65 11.61
CA ARG A 833 -16.47 -23.72 12.73
C ARG A 833 -17.41 -24.26 13.80
N ASP A 834 -17.17 -23.82 15.04
CA ASP A 834 -18.07 -24.05 16.17
C ASP A 834 -19.12 -22.94 16.26
N ALA A 835 -20.34 -23.25 15.83
CA ALA A 835 -21.48 -22.31 15.83
C ALA A 835 -21.88 -21.80 17.23
N SER A 836 -21.36 -22.37 18.32
CA SER A 836 -21.57 -21.85 19.67
C SER A 836 -20.70 -20.63 20.00
N LYS A 837 -19.67 -20.36 19.19
CA LYS A 837 -18.77 -19.22 19.32
C LYS A 837 -19.20 -18.07 18.40
N THR A 838 -18.61 -16.88 18.57
CA THR A 838 -18.93 -15.65 17.80
C THR A 838 -17.66 -14.98 17.30
N GLY A 839 -17.76 -14.22 16.21
CA GLY A 839 -16.61 -13.58 15.56
C GLY A 839 -15.65 -14.61 14.97
N ASP A 840 -14.40 -14.22 14.74
CA ASP A 840 -13.38 -15.12 14.20
C ASP A 840 -12.93 -16.21 15.19
N ALA A 841 -13.32 -16.09 16.47
CA ALA A 841 -13.21 -17.19 17.43
C ALA A 841 -14.08 -18.41 17.07
N GLN A 842 -14.99 -18.31 16.08
CA GLN A 842 -15.68 -19.46 15.49
C GLN A 842 -14.74 -20.44 14.80
N VAL A 843 -13.59 -19.98 14.33
CA VAL A 843 -12.58 -20.85 13.73
C VAL A 843 -12.08 -21.83 14.80
N ASN A 844 -12.14 -23.12 14.45
CA ASN A 844 -11.67 -24.19 15.31
C ASN A 844 -10.15 -24.32 15.19
N MET A 845 -9.51 -24.97 16.18
CA MET A 845 -8.06 -25.23 16.11
C MET A 845 -7.75 -26.44 15.22
N ASP A 846 -8.43 -26.52 14.09
CA ASP A 846 -8.27 -27.49 13.04
C ASP A 846 -8.32 -26.81 11.66
N MET A 847 -7.89 -27.55 10.64
CA MET A 847 -7.67 -27.01 9.31
C MET A 847 -7.93 -28.08 8.26
N VAL A 848 -8.58 -27.71 7.16
CA VAL A 848 -8.70 -28.57 5.98
C VAL A 848 -7.47 -28.36 5.11
N THR A 849 -6.59 -29.37 5.05
CA THR A 849 -5.30 -29.27 4.35
C THR A 849 -5.28 -29.95 3.00
N GLU A 850 -6.22 -30.88 2.75
CA GLU A 850 -6.33 -31.58 1.48
C GLU A 850 -7.79 -31.90 1.15
N LEU A 851 -8.15 -31.72 -0.13
CA LEU A 851 -9.35 -32.26 -0.74
C LEU A 851 -8.97 -33.17 -1.90
N THR A 852 -9.51 -34.38 -1.93
CA THR A 852 -9.31 -35.33 -3.02
C THR A 852 -10.65 -35.70 -3.65
N VAL A 853 -10.75 -35.56 -4.97
CA VAL A 853 -11.91 -35.96 -5.77
C VAL A 853 -11.53 -37.14 -6.66
N THR A 854 -12.17 -38.29 -6.48
CA THR A 854 -12.08 -39.41 -7.42
C THR A 854 -13.36 -39.48 -8.24
N ASN A 855 -13.25 -39.21 -9.52
CA ASN A 855 -14.41 -39.06 -10.38
C ASN A 855 -15.02 -40.43 -10.76
N ALA A 856 -16.21 -40.42 -11.38
CA ALA A 856 -16.91 -41.63 -11.82
C ALA A 856 -16.14 -42.52 -12.81
N GLN A 857 -15.05 -42.03 -13.43
CA GLN A 857 -14.15 -42.82 -14.26
C GLN A 857 -12.92 -43.35 -13.51
N GLY A 858 -12.78 -43.03 -12.22
CA GLY A 858 -11.66 -43.43 -11.38
C GLY A 858 -10.43 -42.53 -11.49
N LYS A 859 -10.53 -41.34 -12.10
CA LYS A 859 -9.44 -40.34 -12.08
C LYS A 859 -9.48 -39.59 -10.75
N THR A 860 -8.36 -39.55 -10.05
CA THR A 860 -8.19 -38.81 -8.80
C THR A 860 -7.51 -37.47 -9.06
N THR A 861 -8.07 -36.40 -8.52
CA THR A 861 -7.50 -35.04 -8.48
C THR A 861 -7.38 -34.63 -7.02
N THR A 862 -6.22 -34.13 -6.63
CA THR A 862 -5.92 -33.69 -5.26
C THR A 862 -5.66 -32.20 -5.27
N PHE A 863 -6.34 -31.50 -4.36
CA PHE A 863 -6.19 -30.08 -4.08
C PHE A 863 -5.48 -29.98 -2.73
N SER A 864 -4.18 -29.65 -2.80
CA SER A 864 -3.33 -29.28 -1.65
C SER A 864 -3.11 -27.77 -1.64
N ASN A 865 -2.38 -27.24 -0.67
CA ASN A 865 -2.15 -25.80 -0.52
C ASN A 865 -3.46 -25.00 -0.42
N ILE A 866 -4.43 -25.55 0.31
CA ILE A 866 -5.73 -24.90 0.51
C ILE A 866 -5.50 -23.63 1.35
N ASN A 867 -5.93 -22.49 0.83
CA ASN A 867 -5.91 -21.23 1.57
C ASN A 867 -6.76 -21.37 2.85
N PRO A 868 -6.16 -21.24 4.05
CA PRO A 868 -6.88 -21.43 5.30
C PRO A 868 -7.87 -20.30 5.62
N GLN A 869 -7.77 -19.14 4.95
CA GLN A 869 -8.69 -18.00 5.14
C GLN A 869 -10.02 -18.19 4.41
N VAL A 870 -10.10 -19.15 3.48
CA VAL A 870 -11.31 -19.41 2.68
C VAL A 870 -11.85 -20.80 2.94
N ASN A 871 -13.17 -20.95 2.79
CA ASN A 871 -13.89 -22.19 3.03
C ASN A 871 -14.47 -22.78 1.73
N LYS A 872 -13.85 -22.44 0.61
CA LYS A 872 -14.32 -22.73 -0.75
C LYS A 872 -13.15 -23.09 -1.65
N ILE A 873 -13.29 -24.19 -2.39
CA ILE A 873 -12.28 -24.71 -3.32
C ILE A 873 -12.93 -24.85 -4.70
N ASP A 874 -12.27 -24.34 -5.74
CA ASP A 874 -12.68 -24.58 -7.12
C ASP A 874 -12.27 -26.00 -7.55
N LEU A 875 -13.25 -26.85 -7.84
CA LEU A 875 -12.99 -28.21 -8.31
C LEU A 875 -12.66 -28.28 -9.80
N GLY A 876 -12.91 -27.22 -10.55
CA GLY A 876 -12.83 -27.21 -12.01
C GLY A 876 -13.51 -28.45 -12.61
N ASN A 877 -12.76 -29.14 -13.47
CA ASN A 877 -13.20 -30.36 -14.14
C ASN A 877 -12.90 -31.67 -13.36
N ALA A 878 -12.70 -31.60 -12.04
CA ALA A 878 -12.41 -32.80 -11.24
C ALA A 878 -13.61 -33.75 -11.13
N LEU A 879 -14.84 -33.22 -11.22
CA LEU A 879 -16.06 -34.02 -11.22
C LEU A 879 -16.38 -34.57 -12.62
N SER A 880 -17.08 -35.70 -12.66
CA SER A 880 -17.60 -36.27 -13.90
C SER A 880 -19.00 -36.80 -13.69
N LYS A 881 -19.82 -36.83 -14.74
CA LYS A 881 -21.21 -37.28 -14.64
C LYS A 881 -21.31 -38.68 -14.03
N GLY A 882 -22.14 -38.84 -13.00
CA GLY A 882 -22.28 -40.07 -12.22
C GLY A 882 -21.72 -39.92 -10.81
N SER A 883 -21.44 -41.05 -10.14
CA SER A 883 -20.98 -41.07 -8.75
C SER A 883 -19.50 -40.70 -8.65
N ASN A 884 -19.18 -39.68 -7.87
CA ASN A 884 -17.82 -39.23 -7.56
C ASN A 884 -17.57 -39.42 -6.06
N THR A 885 -16.35 -39.76 -5.68
CA THR A 885 -15.92 -39.86 -4.28
C THR A 885 -15.21 -38.58 -3.87
N ILE A 886 -15.66 -37.99 -2.77
CA ILE A 886 -15.07 -36.80 -2.14
C ILE A 886 -14.37 -37.24 -0.87
N ARG A 887 -13.10 -36.87 -0.70
CA ARG A 887 -12.31 -37.12 0.50
C ARG A 887 -11.75 -35.81 1.02
N VAL A 888 -12.04 -35.47 2.27
CA VAL A 888 -11.53 -34.27 2.96
C VAL A 888 -10.56 -34.70 4.07
N LYS A 889 -9.35 -34.14 4.09
CA LYS A 889 -8.38 -34.28 5.17
C LYS A 889 -8.48 -33.05 6.08
N LEU A 890 -8.85 -33.29 7.34
CA LEU A 890 -8.89 -32.28 8.39
C LEU A 890 -7.83 -32.60 9.43
N VAL A 891 -7.01 -31.62 9.79
CA VAL A 891 -5.90 -31.75 10.74
C VAL A 891 -6.16 -30.88 11.94
N THR A 892 -6.02 -31.42 13.15
CA THR A 892 -6.19 -30.68 14.40
C THR A 892 -4.84 -30.30 15.01
N THR A 893 -4.85 -29.39 15.98
CA THR A 893 -3.70 -29.23 16.90
C THR A 893 -3.67 -30.33 17.95
N LEU A 894 -2.58 -30.41 18.74
CA LEU A 894 -2.40 -31.42 19.79
C LEU A 894 -3.09 -31.07 21.11
N ARG A 895 -3.57 -29.84 21.27
CA ARG A 895 -4.17 -29.25 22.48
C ARG A 895 -5.02 -30.21 23.32
N ASN A 896 -5.98 -30.89 22.69
CA ASN A 896 -6.90 -31.75 23.41
C ASN A 896 -6.21 -33.00 23.95
N ARG A 897 -5.26 -33.57 23.20
CA ARG A 897 -4.45 -34.69 23.66
C ARG A 897 -3.46 -34.26 24.75
N GLU A 898 -2.85 -33.09 24.62
CA GLU A 898 -1.95 -32.52 25.64
C GLU A 898 -2.65 -32.36 26.98
N ALA A 899 -3.90 -31.86 26.98
CA ALA A 899 -4.71 -31.69 28.18
C ALA A 899 -4.95 -32.99 28.96
N LEU A 900 -4.86 -34.15 28.29
CA LEU A 900 -4.99 -35.47 28.88
C LEU A 900 -3.65 -36.06 29.35
N GLU A 901 -2.54 -35.75 28.69
CA GLU A 901 -1.27 -36.48 28.83
C GLU A 901 -0.18 -35.78 29.69
N GLY A 902 -0.23 -34.46 29.94
CA GLY A 902 0.91 -33.78 30.60
C GLY A 902 0.61 -32.45 31.31
N ALA A 903 1.54 -32.01 32.17
CA ALA A 903 1.36 -30.94 33.18
C ALA A 903 1.53 -29.50 32.68
N CYS A 904 1.80 -29.33 31.38
CA CYS A 904 2.37 -28.11 30.84
C CYS A 904 1.34 -27.05 30.40
N VAL A 905 0.05 -27.38 30.31
CA VAL A 905 -0.99 -26.45 29.84
C VAL A 905 -1.70 -25.74 31.00
N LYS A 906 -1.48 -24.42 31.18
CA LYS A 906 -2.32 -23.55 32.05
C LYS A 906 -3.52 -22.91 31.31
N ARG A 907 -3.92 -23.42 30.13
CA ARG A 907 -5.02 -22.86 29.32
C ARG A 907 -6.41 -23.28 29.80
N TYR A 908 -7.40 -22.46 29.46
CA TYR A 908 -8.70 -22.46 30.13
C TYR A 908 -9.76 -23.46 29.58
N THR A 909 -9.59 -24.07 28.38
CA THR A 909 -10.57 -25.02 27.78
C THR A 909 -9.98 -25.94 26.69
N LEU A 910 -10.65 -27.06 26.42
CA LEU A 910 -10.45 -27.88 25.21
C LEU A 910 -10.92 -27.14 23.94
N SER A 911 -10.40 -27.54 22.79
CA SER A 911 -10.79 -27.08 21.46
C SER A 911 -11.89 -27.94 20.85
N SER A 912 -12.74 -27.31 20.05
CA SER A 912 -13.70 -27.97 19.17
C SER A 912 -12.99 -28.36 17.87
N TYR A 913 -13.16 -29.60 17.41
CA TYR A 913 -12.63 -30.09 16.14
C TYR A 913 -13.73 -30.74 15.31
N GLY A 914 -13.61 -30.77 14.00
CA GLY A 914 -14.44 -31.55 13.08
C GLY A 914 -15.04 -30.74 11.94
N LEU A 915 -15.27 -31.42 10.81
CA LEU A 915 -15.96 -30.88 9.64
C LEU A 915 -17.46 -30.80 9.95
N THR A 916 -18.04 -29.59 9.94
CA THR A 916 -19.42 -29.32 10.36
C THR A 916 -20.39 -29.16 9.21
N ALA A 917 -19.94 -28.72 8.03
CA ALA A 917 -20.76 -28.64 6.83
C ALA A 917 -19.93 -28.88 5.55
N ALA A 918 -20.62 -29.31 4.48
CA ALA A 918 -20.03 -29.42 3.15
C ALA A 918 -21.10 -29.32 2.07
N SER A 919 -20.77 -28.71 0.94
CA SER A 919 -21.67 -28.63 -0.21
C SER A 919 -20.91 -28.51 -1.53
N ILE A 920 -21.60 -28.83 -2.63
CA ILE A 920 -21.09 -28.64 -3.99
C ILE A 920 -22.04 -27.73 -4.75
N THR A 921 -21.54 -26.57 -5.17
CA THR A 921 -22.30 -25.61 -5.97
C THR A 921 -21.79 -25.66 -7.42
N PRO A 922 -22.61 -26.13 -8.37
CA PRO A 922 -22.23 -26.10 -9.78
C PRO A 922 -22.03 -24.68 -10.27
N TYR A 923 -21.16 -24.55 -11.27
CA TYR A 923 -21.06 -23.33 -12.05
C TYR A 923 -20.96 -23.66 -13.54
N SER A 924 -21.34 -22.68 -14.36
CA SER A 924 -21.10 -22.67 -15.79
C SER A 924 -20.00 -21.66 -16.14
N THR A 925 -19.25 -22.00 -17.17
CA THR A 925 -18.27 -21.10 -17.79
C THR A 925 -18.97 -20.35 -18.92
N LEU A 926 -18.84 -19.02 -18.97
CA LEU A 926 -19.32 -18.22 -20.10
C LEU A 926 -18.14 -17.89 -21.02
N ASP A 927 -18.29 -18.15 -22.32
CA ASP A 927 -17.25 -17.96 -23.32
C ASP A 927 -17.42 -16.61 -24.02
N THR A 928 -16.51 -15.66 -23.72
CA THR A 928 -16.44 -14.33 -24.34
C THR A 928 -15.51 -14.27 -25.54
N SER A 929 -14.82 -15.36 -25.89
CA SER A 929 -13.69 -15.32 -26.83
C SER A 929 -14.03 -14.77 -28.22
N ILE A 930 -15.28 -14.92 -28.69
CA ILE A 930 -15.75 -14.32 -29.94
C ILE A 930 -16.03 -12.83 -29.74
N LEU A 931 -16.71 -12.46 -28.66
CA LEU A 931 -16.98 -11.06 -28.31
C LEU A 931 -15.68 -10.26 -28.21
N ASP A 932 -14.66 -10.81 -27.53
CA ASP A 932 -13.36 -10.15 -27.36
C ASP A 932 -12.65 -9.94 -28.70
N LYS A 933 -12.71 -10.91 -29.62
CA LYS A 933 -12.18 -10.78 -30.99
C LYS A 933 -12.93 -9.72 -31.80
N VAL A 934 -14.26 -9.66 -31.67
CA VAL A 934 -15.08 -8.67 -32.37
C VAL A 934 -14.84 -7.27 -31.81
N LEU A 935 -14.67 -7.12 -30.50
CA LEU A 935 -14.25 -5.87 -29.85
C LEU A 935 -12.87 -5.42 -30.32
N SER A 936 -11.89 -6.32 -30.34
CA SER A 936 -10.54 -6.05 -30.87
C SER A 936 -10.60 -5.57 -32.32
N TYR A 937 -11.44 -6.19 -33.15
CA TYR A 937 -11.64 -5.75 -34.53
C TYR A 937 -12.35 -4.38 -34.59
N ALA A 938 -13.35 -4.15 -33.74
CA ALA A 938 -14.05 -2.87 -33.62
C ALA A 938 -13.09 -1.72 -33.27
N GLU A 939 -12.17 -1.96 -32.34
CA GLU A 939 -11.12 -1.01 -31.97
C GLU A 939 -10.18 -0.70 -33.14
N SER A 940 -9.83 -1.73 -33.93
CA SER A 940 -8.99 -1.54 -35.13
C SER A 940 -9.66 -0.68 -36.21
N VAL A 941 -10.98 -0.82 -36.41
CA VAL A 941 -11.72 0.00 -37.39
C VAL A 941 -11.94 1.42 -36.88
N ILE A 942 -12.10 1.64 -35.57
CA ILE A 942 -12.10 2.97 -34.94
C ILE A 942 -10.76 3.66 -35.21
N ALA A 943 -9.64 3.01 -34.88
CA ALA A 943 -8.30 3.57 -35.03
C ALA A 943 -7.95 3.90 -36.50
N SER A 944 -8.52 3.18 -37.45
CA SER A 944 -8.32 3.42 -38.89
C SER A 944 -9.09 4.62 -39.46
N GLY A 945 -10.04 5.19 -38.71
CA GLY A 945 -10.94 6.24 -39.19
C GLY A 945 -12.07 5.74 -40.11
N GLU A 946 -12.27 4.42 -40.25
CA GLU A 946 -13.34 3.86 -41.07
C GLU A 946 -14.73 4.24 -40.52
N VAL A 947 -14.87 4.34 -39.19
CA VAL A 947 -16.11 4.79 -38.52
C VAL A 947 -16.46 6.22 -38.89
N ASP A 948 -15.48 7.13 -38.91
CA ASP A 948 -15.69 8.56 -39.22
C ASP A 948 -16.20 8.79 -40.65
N ASN A 949 -15.89 7.88 -41.58
CA ASN A 949 -16.29 7.95 -42.98
C ASN A 949 -17.67 7.33 -43.27
N ALA A 950 -18.25 6.59 -42.32
CA ALA A 950 -19.58 6.02 -42.48
C ALA A 950 -20.68 7.11 -42.40
N ILE A 951 -21.86 6.80 -42.92
CA ILE A 951 -23.04 7.66 -42.74
C ILE A 951 -23.39 7.85 -41.26
N GLY A 952 -23.99 8.99 -40.91
CA GLY A 952 -24.28 9.37 -39.52
C GLY A 952 -25.10 8.34 -38.75
N SER A 953 -26.11 7.73 -39.35
CA SER A 953 -26.91 6.68 -38.70
C SER A 953 -26.12 5.40 -38.43
N VAL A 954 -25.09 5.11 -39.23
CA VAL A 954 -24.20 3.96 -39.01
C VAL A 954 -23.20 4.27 -37.90
N GLN A 955 -22.66 5.49 -37.85
CA GLN A 955 -21.82 5.94 -36.73
C GLN A 955 -22.54 5.77 -35.40
N ASP A 956 -23.76 6.32 -35.29
CA ASP A 956 -24.56 6.28 -34.07
C ASP A 956 -24.86 4.82 -33.65
N ARG A 957 -25.16 3.94 -34.62
CA ARG A 957 -25.40 2.51 -34.38
C ARG A 957 -24.14 1.75 -33.96
N PHE A 958 -23.01 2.02 -34.61
CA PHE A 958 -21.73 1.41 -34.26
C PHE A 958 -21.31 1.79 -32.84
N THR A 959 -21.37 3.08 -32.49
CA THR A 959 -21.03 3.54 -31.13
C THR A 959 -21.92 2.91 -30.07
N ALA A 960 -23.24 2.81 -30.32
CA ALA A 960 -24.16 2.16 -29.38
C ALA A 960 -23.85 0.65 -29.21
N ALA A 961 -23.66 -0.08 -30.32
CA ALA A 961 -23.35 -1.51 -30.28
C ALA A 961 -21.97 -1.79 -29.65
N TYR A 962 -20.98 -0.94 -29.91
CA TYR A 962 -19.64 -1.04 -29.32
C TYR A 962 -19.67 -0.82 -27.80
N ASN A 963 -20.38 0.22 -27.34
CA ASN A 963 -20.51 0.47 -25.90
C ASN A 963 -21.28 -0.65 -25.18
N GLN A 964 -22.35 -1.18 -25.78
CA GLN A 964 -23.07 -2.34 -25.23
C GLN A 964 -22.17 -3.58 -25.19
N ALA A 965 -21.42 -3.84 -26.25
CA ALA A 965 -20.49 -4.97 -26.32
C ALA A 965 -19.38 -4.88 -25.26
N LYS A 966 -18.79 -3.69 -25.04
CA LYS A 966 -17.83 -3.46 -23.95
C LYS A 966 -18.46 -3.74 -22.59
N ALA A 967 -19.66 -3.22 -22.32
CA ALA A 967 -20.34 -3.43 -21.05
C ALA A 967 -20.62 -4.93 -20.77
N VAL A 968 -21.09 -5.67 -21.79
CA VAL A 968 -21.35 -7.11 -21.68
C VAL A 968 -20.06 -7.91 -21.50
N ALA A 969 -18.95 -7.52 -22.12
CA ALA A 969 -17.67 -8.19 -21.94
C ALA A 969 -17.14 -8.09 -20.50
N THR A 970 -17.32 -6.93 -19.84
CA THR A 970 -16.89 -6.71 -18.45
C THR A 970 -17.77 -7.47 -17.44
N SER A 971 -19.07 -7.60 -17.67
CA SER A 971 -19.99 -8.23 -16.71
C SER A 971 -21.15 -8.97 -17.39
N PRO A 972 -20.88 -10.12 -18.03
CA PRO A 972 -21.91 -10.85 -18.75
C PRO A 972 -22.89 -11.55 -17.81
N ALA A 973 -24.19 -11.37 -17.99
CA ALA A 973 -25.20 -12.07 -17.20
C ALA A 973 -25.50 -13.49 -17.73
N SER A 974 -25.26 -13.73 -19.03
CA SER A 974 -25.47 -15.04 -19.68
C SER A 974 -24.73 -15.18 -21.01
N GLN A 975 -24.56 -16.42 -21.48
CA GLN A 975 -24.01 -16.68 -22.82
C GLN A 975 -24.87 -16.06 -23.93
N GLN A 976 -26.21 -16.03 -23.76
CA GLN A 976 -27.09 -15.41 -24.75
C GLN A 976 -26.84 -13.91 -24.88
N GLU A 977 -26.51 -13.24 -23.79
CA GLU A 977 -26.18 -11.81 -23.79
C GLU A 977 -24.86 -11.55 -24.51
N ILE A 978 -23.83 -12.34 -24.20
CA ILE A 978 -22.53 -12.32 -24.92
C ILE A 978 -22.77 -12.52 -26.42
N ASP A 979 -23.53 -13.56 -26.77
CA ASP A 979 -23.81 -13.92 -28.15
C ASP A 979 -24.55 -12.80 -28.89
N SER A 980 -25.52 -12.17 -28.23
CA SER A 980 -26.27 -11.05 -28.80
C SER A 980 -25.38 -9.82 -28.98
N ALA A 981 -24.53 -9.52 -28.01
CA ALA A 981 -23.65 -8.35 -28.02
C ALA A 981 -22.64 -8.40 -29.17
N TRP A 982 -21.94 -9.54 -29.37
CA TRP A 982 -20.97 -9.64 -30.46
C TRP A 982 -21.66 -9.66 -31.83
N VAL A 983 -22.85 -10.26 -31.94
CA VAL A 983 -23.65 -10.25 -33.18
C VAL A 983 -24.08 -8.83 -33.53
N GLU A 984 -24.57 -8.05 -32.56
CA GLU A 984 -24.98 -6.67 -32.77
C GLU A 984 -23.81 -5.78 -33.20
N LEU A 985 -22.67 -5.91 -32.52
CA LEU A 985 -21.45 -5.17 -32.88
C LEU A 985 -20.94 -5.57 -34.27
N MET A 986 -20.89 -6.87 -34.59
CA MET A 986 -20.48 -7.33 -35.92
C MET A 986 -21.43 -6.83 -37.03
N ASN A 987 -22.73 -6.77 -36.75
CA ASN A 987 -23.70 -6.19 -37.68
C ASN A 987 -23.47 -4.70 -37.89
N ALA A 988 -23.12 -3.95 -36.84
CA ALA A 988 -22.79 -2.53 -36.97
C ALA A 988 -21.48 -2.32 -37.74
N ILE A 989 -20.46 -3.14 -37.48
CA ILE A 989 -19.20 -3.18 -38.24
C ILE A 989 -19.46 -3.41 -39.73
N HIS A 990 -20.33 -4.36 -40.10
CA HIS A 990 -20.67 -4.61 -41.50
C HIS A 990 -21.32 -3.41 -42.20
N LEU A 991 -21.99 -2.52 -41.46
CA LEU A 991 -22.62 -1.33 -42.02
C LEU A 991 -21.63 -0.19 -42.29
N LEU A 992 -20.40 -0.25 -41.75
CA LEU A 992 -19.36 0.77 -41.97
C LEU A 992 -19.02 0.99 -43.45
N GLY A 993 -19.29 0.00 -44.30
CA GLY A 993 -19.17 0.15 -45.76
C GLY A 993 -20.16 1.15 -46.39
N LEU A 994 -21.17 1.62 -45.66
CA LEU A 994 -22.08 2.69 -46.08
C LEU A 994 -21.41 4.04 -45.83
N GLN A 995 -20.57 4.47 -46.76
CA GLN A 995 -19.81 5.72 -46.65
C GLN A 995 -20.64 6.94 -47.03
N ALA A 996 -20.48 8.02 -46.27
CA ALA A 996 -21.05 9.32 -46.62
C ALA A 996 -20.38 9.86 -47.90
N GLY A 997 -21.16 10.53 -48.76
CA GLY A 997 -20.62 11.18 -49.96
C GLY A 997 -19.77 12.40 -49.61
N ASP A 998 -18.68 12.64 -50.37
CA ASP A 998 -17.88 13.87 -50.23
C ASP A 998 -18.67 15.09 -50.73
N LYS A 999 -19.02 15.97 -49.78
CA LYS A 999 -19.83 17.16 -50.02
C LYS A 999 -19.02 18.40 -50.33
N GLN A 1000 -17.68 18.35 -50.30
CA GLN A 1000 -16.88 19.56 -50.40
C GLN A 1000 -17.12 20.34 -51.71
N ALA A 1001 -17.34 19.64 -52.82
CA ALA A 1001 -17.65 20.25 -54.11
C ALA A 1001 -19.09 20.80 -54.17
N LEU A 1002 -20.06 20.07 -53.60
CA LEU A 1002 -21.44 20.51 -53.45
C LEU A 1002 -21.54 21.77 -52.57
N ASP A 1003 -20.86 21.79 -51.43
CA ASP A 1003 -20.87 22.90 -50.47
C ASP A 1003 -20.26 24.17 -51.08
N LYS A 1004 -19.17 24.05 -51.85
CA LYS A 1004 -18.60 25.17 -52.61
C LYS A 1004 -19.55 25.66 -53.70
N LEU A 1005 -20.27 24.76 -54.37
CA LEU A 1005 -21.24 25.13 -55.40
C LEU A 1005 -22.46 25.84 -54.78
N ILE A 1006 -22.90 25.40 -53.60
CA ILE A 1006 -23.91 26.06 -52.78
C ILE A 1006 -23.44 27.46 -52.37
N GLU A 1007 -22.22 27.60 -51.85
CA GLU A 1007 -21.63 28.89 -51.45
C GLU A 1007 -21.63 29.88 -52.63
N VAL A 1008 -21.19 29.43 -53.81
CA VAL A 1008 -21.21 30.25 -55.03
C VAL A 1008 -22.65 30.62 -55.43
N SER A 1009 -23.58 29.67 -55.32
CA SER A 1009 -24.98 29.84 -55.70
C SER A 1009 -25.74 30.79 -54.77
N ASP A 1010 -25.51 30.72 -53.46
CA ASP A 1010 -26.07 31.61 -52.45
C ASP A 1010 -25.56 33.07 -52.62
N GLY A 1011 -24.37 33.23 -53.22
CA GLY A 1011 -23.77 34.54 -53.49
C GLY A 1011 -24.33 35.30 -54.71
N LEU A 1012 -25.26 34.71 -55.48
CA LEU A 1012 -25.80 35.33 -56.69
C LEU A 1012 -26.92 36.34 -56.41
N ASP A 1013 -26.81 37.53 -57.01
CA ASP A 1013 -27.91 38.50 -57.04
C ASP A 1013 -28.94 38.10 -58.10
N LEU A 1014 -29.93 37.33 -57.67
CA LEU A 1014 -31.00 36.81 -58.52
C LEU A 1014 -31.89 37.92 -59.14
N ALA A 1015 -31.81 39.18 -58.68
CA ALA A 1015 -32.58 40.27 -59.28
C ALA A 1015 -32.13 40.62 -60.72
N LEU A 1016 -30.87 40.31 -61.05
CA LEU A 1016 -30.26 40.56 -62.36
C LEU A 1016 -30.71 39.55 -63.44
N TYR A 1017 -31.25 38.41 -63.03
CA TYR A 1017 -31.66 37.33 -63.92
C TYR A 1017 -33.14 37.43 -64.28
N ALA A 1018 -33.48 37.03 -65.50
CA ALA A 1018 -34.84 37.06 -66.03
C ALA A 1018 -35.77 36.17 -65.19
N ASP A 1019 -36.99 36.64 -64.95
CA ASP A 1019 -37.99 35.87 -64.21
C ASP A 1019 -38.55 34.74 -65.10
N GLY A 1020 -38.76 33.56 -64.53
CA GLY A 1020 -39.30 32.40 -65.26
C GLY A 1020 -38.71 31.06 -64.82
N THR A 1021 -39.03 30.01 -65.57
CA THR A 1021 -38.78 28.61 -65.19
C THR A 1021 -37.31 28.31 -64.87
N ALA A 1022 -36.35 28.93 -65.56
CA ALA A 1022 -34.93 28.71 -65.29
C ALA A 1022 -34.52 29.20 -63.89
N LYS A 1023 -35.04 30.35 -63.47
CA LYS A 1023 -34.78 30.94 -62.15
C LYS A 1023 -35.49 30.17 -61.04
N ASP A 1024 -36.73 29.77 -61.26
CA ASP A 1024 -37.49 28.93 -60.31
C ASP A 1024 -36.81 27.57 -60.10
N ASN A 1025 -36.35 26.93 -61.19
CA ASN A 1025 -35.61 25.67 -61.14
C ASN A 1025 -34.28 25.81 -60.39
N PHE A 1026 -33.56 26.92 -60.57
CA PHE A 1026 -32.34 27.20 -59.81
C PHE A 1026 -32.60 27.33 -58.31
N THR A 1027 -33.60 28.10 -57.90
CA THR A 1027 -33.95 28.23 -56.47
C THR A 1027 -34.37 26.89 -55.87
N ALA A 1028 -35.11 26.05 -56.61
CA ALA A 1028 -35.48 24.72 -56.17
C ALA A 1028 -34.26 23.77 -56.06
N ALA A 1029 -33.36 23.80 -57.05
CA ALA A 1029 -32.14 22.98 -57.04
C ALA A 1029 -31.19 23.39 -55.90
N LEU A 1030 -31.07 24.69 -55.61
CA LEU A 1030 -30.27 25.20 -54.48
C LEU A 1030 -30.84 24.75 -53.14
N ALA A 1031 -32.16 24.82 -52.94
CA ALA A 1031 -32.80 24.32 -51.73
C ALA A 1031 -32.62 22.79 -51.56
N ALA A 1032 -32.68 22.02 -52.66
CA ALA A 1032 -32.42 20.58 -52.64
C ALA A 1032 -30.94 20.28 -52.32
N ALA A 1033 -29.99 21.04 -52.89
CA ALA A 1033 -28.58 20.93 -52.60
C ALA A 1033 -28.26 21.22 -51.12
N HIS A 1034 -28.86 22.27 -50.54
CA HIS A 1034 -28.78 22.55 -49.09
C HIS A 1034 -29.29 21.38 -48.24
N THR A 1035 -30.39 20.75 -48.66
CA THR A 1035 -30.95 19.58 -47.96
C THR A 1035 -29.98 18.40 -47.97
N VAL A 1036 -29.39 18.08 -49.13
CA VAL A 1036 -28.43 16.97 -49.28
C VAL A 1036 -27.10 17.27 -48.56
N SER A 1037 -26.64 18.52 -48.59
CA SER A 1037 -25.45 18.97 -47.84
C SER A 1037 -25.63 18.76 -46.33
N ALA A 1038 -26.80 19.11 -45.77
CA ALA A 1038 -27.12 18.91 -44.36
C ALA A 1038 -27.38 17.45 -43.94
N ASP A 1039 -27.68 16.55 -44.88
CA ASP A 1039 -28.05 15.16 -44.57
C ASP A 1039 -26.81 14.29 -44.27
N ARG A 1040 -26.58 13.95 -42.99
CA ARG A 1040 -25.46 13.08 -42.54
C ARG A 1040 -25.46 11.69 -43.20
N ASP A 1041 -26.56 11.27 -43.82
CA ASP A 1041 -26.71 9.97 -44.48
C ASP A 1041 -26.68 10.04 -46.01
N ALA A 1042 -26.44 11.22 -46.59
CA ALA A 1042 -26.32 11.38 -48.04
C ALA A 1042 -25.17 10.55 -48.62
N LEU A 1043 -25.49 9.65 -49.53
CA LEU A 1043 -24.50 8.83 -50.23
C LEU A 1043 -23.89 9.61 -51.40
N SER A 1044 -22.78 9.09 -51.94
CA SER A 1044 -22.09 9.71 -53.10
C SER A 1044 -23.01 9.98 -54.30
N ALA A 1045 -24.00 9.11 -54.54
CA ALA A 1045 -24.96 9.30 -55.62
C ALA A 1045 -25.92 10.48 -55.37
N ASP A 1046 -26.38 10.66 -54.12
CA ASP A 1046 -27.27 11.75 -53.73
C ASP A 1046 -26.55 13.10 -53.83
N VAL A 1047 -25.29 13.14 -53.36
CA VAL A 1047 -24.42 14.33 -53.45
C VAL A 1047 -24.13 14.68 -54.91
N ALA A 1048 -23.76 13.71 -55.74
CA ALA A 1048 -23.50 13.93 -57.16
C ALA A 1048 -24.75 14.43 -57.90
N GLN A 1049 -25.91 13.82 -57.65
CA GLN A 1049 -27.17 14.24 -58.27
C GLN A 1049 -27.56 15.66 -57.86
N ALA A 1050 -27.43 16.02 -56.59
CA ALA A 1050 -27.71 17.37 -56.10
C ALA A 1050 -26.74 18.39 -56.70
N GLN A 1051 -25.46 18.04 -56.80
CA GLN A 1051 -24.43 18.86 -57.41
C GLN A 1051 -24.69 19.12 -58.89
N ASP A 1052 -24.97 18.05 -59.66
CA ASP A 1052 -25.26 18.15 -61.09
C ASP A 1052 -26.54 18.96 -61.33
N ALA A 1053 -27.60 18.71 -60.55
CA ALA A 1053 -28.85 19.45 -60.68
C ALA A 1053 -28.68 20.95 -60.36
N LEU A 1054 -27.90 21.28 -59.32
CA LEU A 1054 -27.60 22.67 -58.98
C LEU A 1054 -26.74 23.33 -60.07
N LEU A 1055 -25.71 22.64 -60.58
CA LEU A 1055 -24.83 23.16 -61.61
C LEU A 1055 -25.59 23.39 -62.93
N ASP A 1056 -26.43 22.44 -63.35
CA ASP A 1056 -27.25 22.53 -64.55
C ASP A 1056 -28.26 23.67 -64.47
N ALA A 1057 -28.89 23.84 -63.30
CA ALA A 1057 -29.82 24.95 -63.08
C ALA A 1057 -29.08 26.30 -63.05
N LEU A 1058 -27.89 26.34 -62.45
CA LEU A 1058 -27.03 27.52 -62.40
C LEU A 1058 -26.64 28.01 -63.80
N VAL A 1059 -26.21 27.11 -64.69
CA VAL A 1059 -25.82 27.48 -66.07
C VAL A 1059 -27.02 27.80 -66.97
N SER A 1060 -28.23 27.45 -66.54
CA SER A 1060 -29.48 27.75 -67.25
C SER A 1060 -30.03 29.16 -66.96
N LEU A 1061 -29.51 29.84 -65.94
CA LEU A 1061 -29.86 31.23 -65.65
C LEU A 1061 -29.44 32.16 -66.82
N ARG A 1062 -30.25 33.18 -67.11
CA ARG A 1062 -29.98 34.20 -68.13
C ARG A 1062 -30.21 35.59 -67.56
N PHE A 1063 -29.33 36.53 -67.89
CA PHE A 1063 -29.53 37.93 -67.52
C PHE A 1063 -30.76 38.52 -68.21
N LYS A 1064 -31.39 39.50 -67.57
CA LYS A 1064 -32.48 40.27 -68.18
C LYS A 1064 -32.01 40.98 -69.46
N ALA A 1065 -32.89 41.11 -70.44
CA ALA A 1065 -32.64 41.92 -71.63
C ALA A 1065 -32.31 43.37 -71.24
N ASP A 1066 -31.36 44.00 -71.93
CA ASP A 1066 -31.04 45.41 -71.73
C ASP A 1066 -32.13 46.29 -72.36
N LYS A 1067 -32.94 46.89 -71.51
CA LYS A 1067 -34.04 47.77 -71.91
C LYS A 1067 -33.67 49.25 -71.85
N SER A 1068 -32.42 49.59 -71.54
CA SER A 1068 -32.01 50.98 -71.32
C SER A 1068 -32.29 51.89 -72.52
N VAL A 1069 -32.16 51.38 -73.75
CA VAL A 1069 -32.49 52.13 -74.98
C VAL A 1069 -34.00 52.23 -75.19
N LEU A 1070 -34.76 51.16 -74.89
CA LEU A 1070 -36.22 51.15 -74.95
C LEU A 1070 -36.83 52.15 -73.96
N GLU A 1071 -36.33 52.18 -72.73
CA GLU A 1071 -36.71 53.16 -71.71
C GLU A 1071 -36.44 54.60 -72.16
N GLN A 1072 -35.27 54.85 -72.77
CA GLN A 1072 -34.93 56.17 -73.32
C GLN A 1072 -35.84 56.58 -74.48
N VAL A 1073 -36.13 55.67 -75.41
CA VAL A 1073 -37.01 55.94 -76.55
C VAL A 1073 -38.46 56.11 -76.09
N LEU A 1074 -38.91 55.34 -75.10
CA LEU A 1074 -40.21 55.53 -74.45
C LEU A 1074 -40.30 56.88 -73.73
N ALA A 1075 -39.25 57.31 -73.04
CA ALA A 1075 -39.20 58.63 -72.41
C ALA A 1075 -39.26 59.77 -73.46
N ALA A 1076 -38.55 59.61 -74.59
CA ALA A 1076 -38.62 60.53 -75.71
C ALA A 1076 -40.03 60.56 -76.33
N ALA A 1077 -40.62 59.38 -76.57
CA ALA A 1077 -41.98 59.22 -77.07
C ALA A 1077 -43.02 59.90 -76.15
N ASN A 1078 -42.89 59.74 -74.83
CA ASN A 1078 -43.74 60.38 -73.83
C ASN A 1078 -43.75 61.92 -73.90
N SER A 1079 -42.72 62.52 -74.50
CA SER A 1079 -42.54 63.98 -74.55
C SER A 1079 -43.09 64.63 -75.83
N ILE A 1080 -43.67 63.86 -76.76
CA ILE A 1080 -44.20 64.37 -78.03
C ILE A 1080 -45.63 64.89 -77.87
N ASP A 1081 -45.88 66.15 -78.23
CA ASP A 1081 -47.23 66.74 -78.30
C ASP A 1081 -47.92 66.37 -79.62
N LEU A 1082 -48.91 65.47 -79.53
CA LEU A 1082 -49.64 64.95 -80.68
C LEU A 1082 -50.69 65.92 -81.23
N SER A 1083 -51.00 67.04 -80.56
CA SER A 1083 -51.99 68.03 -81.05
C SER A 1083 -51.55 68.75 -82.32
N ALA A 1084 -50.25 68.68 -82.65
CA ALA A 1084 -49.63 69.27 -83.83
C ALA A 1084 -49.64 68.37 -85.09
N TYR A 1085 -50.08 67.11 -84.98
CA TYR A 1085 -49.99 66.11 -86.04
C TYR A 1085 -51.36 65.53 -86.42
N THR A 1086 -51.44 64.86 -87.58
CA THR A 1086 -52.70 64.24 -88.05
C THR A 1086 -53.15 63.09 -87.15
N VAL A 1087 -54.48 62.88 -87.09
CA VAL A 1087 -55.12 61.87 -86.22
C VAL A 1087 -54.62 60.46 -86.57
N GLU A 1088 -54.44 60.18 -87.86
CA GLU A 1088 -53.99 58.89 -88.38
C GLU A 1088 -52.53 58.59 -87.97
N SER A 1089 -51.60 59.53 -88.15
CA SER A 1089 -50.21 59.31 -87.74
C SER A 1089 -50.04 59.21 -86.22
N ALA A 1090 -50.85 59.96 -85.45
CA ALA A 1090 -50.83 59.90 -83.98
C ALA A 1090 -51.38 58.58 -83.41
N ALA A 1091 -52.30 57.91 -84.11
CA ALA A 1091 -52.83 56.62 -83.69
C ALA A 1091 -51.79 55.49 -83.82
N VAL A 1092 -51.03 55.47 -84.92
CA VAL A 1092 -49.93 54.50 -85.14
C VAL A 1092 -48.84 54.66 -84.08
N PHE A 1093 -48.45 55.90 -83.78
CA PHE A 1093 -47.49 56.20 -82.70
C PHE A 1093 -47.97 55.73 -81.32
N ARG A 1094 -49.25 55.96 -80.96
CA ARG A 1094 -49.78 55.48 -79.68
C ARG A 1094 -49.73 53.96 -79.54
N GLN A 1095 -50.03 53.21 -80.62
CA GLN A 1095 -49.97 51.76 -80.59
C GLN A 1095 -48.53 51.26 -80.43
N ALA A 1096 -47.59 51.77 -81.24
CA ALA A 1096 -46.18 51.41 -81.14
C ALA A 1096 -45.60 51.73 -79.75
N LYS A 1097 -46.03 52.84 -79.14
CA LYS A 1097 -45.66 53.21 -77.77
C LYS A 1097 -46.22 52.24 -76.74
N ALA A 1098 -47.49 51.85 -76.82
CA ALA A 1098 -48.08 50.88 -75.90
C ALA A 1098 -47.44 49.48 -76.02
N ASP A 1099 -47.10 49.06 -77.25
CA ASP A 1099 -46.39 47.81 -77.51
C ASP A 1099 -44.97 47.86 -76.91
N ALA A 1100 -44.26 48.98 -77.08
CA ALA A 1100 -42.97 49.23 -76.45
C ALA A 1100 -43.05 49.28 -74.90
N GLU A 1101 -44.09 49.89 -74.32
CA GLU A 1101 -44.31 49.90 -72.86
C GLU A 1101 -44.55 48.48 -72.32
N THR A 1102 -45.24 47.62 -73.08
CA THR A 1102 -45.47 46.21 -72.74
C THR A 1102 -44.16 45.42 -72.71
N VAL A 1103 -43.33 45.56 -73.76
CA VAL A 1103 -42.00 44.95 -73.82
C VAL A 1103 -41.10 45.48 -72.69
N ASN A 1104 -41.22 46.76 -72.32
CA ASN A 1104 -40.44 47.33 -71.23
C ASN A 1104 -40.78 46.73 -69.85
N ALA A 1105 -42.06 46.48 -69.59
CA ALA A 1105 -42.52 45.94 -68.31
C ALA A 1105 -42.28 44.42 -68.13
N ASP A 1106 -41.95 43.69 -69.19
CA ASP A 1106 -41.83 42.23 -69.16
C ASP A 1106 -40.48 41.72 -68.59
N ASN A 1107 -40.43 41.40 -67.29
CA ASN A 1107 -39.23 40.90 -66.63
C ASN A 1107 -38.80 39.48 -67.03
N THR A 1108 -39.57 38.80 -67.89
CA THR A 1108 -39.23 37.46 -68.41
C THR A 1108 -38.31 37.51 -69.63
N LEU A 1109 -38.15 38.68 -70.25
CA LEU A 1109 -37.25 38.86 -71.39
C LEU A 1109 -35.80 38.77 -70.94
N SER A 1110 -35.07 37.78 -71.48
CA SER A 1110 -33.64 37.60 -71.25
C SER A 1110 -32.80 38.25 -72.34
N GLU A 1111 -31.48 38.26 -72.16
CA GLU A 1111 -30.52 38.66 -73.20
C GLU A 1111 -30.73 37.93 -74.56
N ASP A 1112 -31.25 36.69 -74.55
CA ASP A 1112 -31.58 35.96 -75.78
C ASP A 1112 -32.78 36.58 -76.52
N ASN A 1113 -33.63 37.33 -75.81
CA ASN A 1113 -34.77 38.07 -76.35
C ASN A 1113 -34.42 39.54 -76.67
N GLN A 1114 -33.15 39.93 -76.66
CA GLN A 1114 -32.73 41.31 -76.92
C GLN A 1114 -33.27 41.84 -78.26
N ALA A 1115 -33.33 41.01 -79.29
CA ALA A 1115 -33.90 41.40 -80.59
C ALA A 1115 -35.37 41.83 -80.52
N GLN A 1116 -36.15 41.32 -79.55
CA GLN A 1116 -37.54 41.75 -79.32
C GLN A 1116 -37.59 43.13 -78.67
N VAL A 1117 -36.66 43.42 -77.75
CA VAL A 1117 -36.50 44.75 -77.13
C VAL A 1117 -36.03 45.76 -78.18
N ASP A 1118 -35.06 45.39 -79.02
CA ASP A 1118 -34.53 46.22 -80.10
C ASP A 1118 -35.59 46.47 -81.18
N ALA A 1119 -36.39 45.47 -81.55
CA ALA A 1119 -37.50 45.65 -82.47
C ALA A 1119 -38.58 46.61 -81.91
N ALA A 1120 -38.84 46.56 -80.60
CA ALA A 1120 -39.75 47.51 -79.96
C ALA A 1120 -39.17 48.95 -79.95
N VAL A 1121 -37.85 49.08 -79.77
CA VAL A 1121 -37.13 50.35 -79.92
C VAL A 1121 -37.30 50.90 -81.34
N ASP A 1122 -36.99 50.09 -82.35
CA ASP A 1122 -37.01 50.49 -83.75
C ASP A 1122 -38.42 50.82 -84.23
N ALA A 1123 -39.42 50.01 -83.85
CA ALA A 1123 -40.81 50.25 -84.18
C ALA A 1123 -41.33 51.56 -83.56
N LEU A 1124 -40.97 51.84 -82.30
CA LEU A 1124 -41.35 53.10 -81.66
C LEU A 1124 -40.65 54.31 -82.30
N ARG A 1125 -39.36 54.19 -82.65
CA ARG A 1125 -38.64 55.24 -83.40
C ARG A 1125 -39.24 55.50 -84.76
N GLU A 1126 -39.53 54.46 -85.54
CA GLU A 1126 -40.15 54.61 -86.86
C GLU A 1126 -41.53 55.29 -86.73
N ALA A 1127 -42.30 54.92 -85.71
CA ALA A 1127 -43.61 55.53 -85.46
C ALA A 1127 -43.49 57.01 -85.04
N ILE A 1128 -42.42 57.40 -84.32
CA ILE A 1128 -42.08 58.80 -84.03
C ILE A 1128 -41.78 59.55 -85.34
N ASP A 1129 -40.93 58.98 -86.21
CA ASP A 1129 -40.48 59.63 -87.44
C ASP A 1129 -41.61 59.83 -88.48
N ARG A 1130 -42.65 58.99 -88.43
CA ARG A 1130 -43.78 59.02 -89.39
C ARG A 1130 -44.92 59.98 -88.98
N LEU A 1131 -44.76 60.76 -87.91
CA LEU A 1131 -45.72 61.80 -87.52
C LEU A 1131 -45.80 62.93 -88.57
N THR A 1132 -47.00 63.20 -89.11
CA THR A 1132 -47.20 64.16 -90.22
C THR A 1132 -47.94 65.44 -89.78
N PRO A 1133 -47.43 66.66 -90.06
CA PRO A 1133 -48.08 67.93 -89.71
C PRO A 1133 -49.35 68.24 -90.53
N ALA A 1134 -50.34 68.93 -89.94
CA ALA A 1134 -51.66 69.10 -90.55
C ALA A 1134 -51.79 70.32 -91.53
N GLY A 1135 -52.01 70.03 -92.84
CA GLY A 1135 -52.74 70.88 -93.79
C GLY A 1135 -51.99 71.59 -94.96
N SER A 1136 -51.93 70.98 -96.17
CA SER A 1136 -51.94 71.63 -97.51
C SER A 1136 -51.83 70.61 -98.68
N ASP A 1137 -52.57 70.84 -99.78
CA ASP A 1137 -52.69 69.98 -100.99
C ASP A 1137 -51.52 70.07 -101.99
N THR A 1138 -51.20 68.96 -102.71
CA THR A 1138 -50.75 68.93 -104.13
C THR A 1138 -50.53 67.50 -104.68
N ALA A 1139 -51.00 67.27 -105.92
CA ALA A 1139 -50.61 66.19 -106.86
C ALA A 1139 -49.36 66.61 -107.68
N PRO A 1140 -48.94 65.91 -108.75
CA PRO A 1140 -48.78 64.48 -109.06
C PRO A 1140 -47.27 64.15 -109.32
N VAL A 1141 -46.94 62.96 -109.86
CA VAL A 1141 -46.00 62.72 -111.00
C VAL A 1141 -45.35 61.32 -110.89
N THR A 1142 -45.79 60.31 -111.65
CA THR A 1142 -45.32 59.83 -112.97
C THR A 1142 -43.86 59.34 -113.06
N GLY A 1143 -43.65 58.15 -113.62
CA GLY A 1143 -42.41 57.82 -114.34
C GLY A 1143 -41.98 56.35 -114.37
N ASP A 1144 -42.39 55.64 -115.43
CA ASP A 1144 -41.99 54.28 -115.82
C ASP A 1144 -40.54 54.16 -116.36
N ASP A 1145 -40.09 52.89 -116.41
CA ASP A 1145 -39.24 52.22 -117.42
C ASP A 1145 -37.80 52.67 -117.72
N ALA A 1146 -36.83 51.75 -117.56
CA ALA A 1146 -36.01 51.19 -118.65
C ALA A 1146 -34.85 50.29 -118.15
N ALA A 1147 -34.35 49.47 -119.07
CA ALA A 1147 -33.41 48.35 -118.95
C ALA A 1147 -32.01 48.60 -118.34
N SER A 1148 -31.39 47.48 -117.93
CA SER A 1148 -29.95 47.12 -117.98
C SER A 1148 -28.86 48.07 -117.44
N ALA A 1149 -28.04 47.54 -116.50
CA ALA A 1149 -26.55 47.47 -116.55
C ALA A 1149 -26.05 46.90 -115.21
N SER A 1150 -25.47 45.70 -115.09
CA SER A 1150 -24.20 45.14 -115.62
C SER A 1150 -22.92 45.65 -114.94
N SER A 1151 -21.99 44.72 -114.69
CA SER A 1151 -20.63 44.82 -114.11
C SER A 1151 -20.58 44.78 -112.57
N GLY A 1152 -19.69 44.06 -111.89
CA GLY A 1152 -18.54 43.24 -112.27
C GLY A 1152 -17.37 43.50 -111.32
N SER A 1153 -16.92 42.46 -110.61
CA SER A 1153 -15.62 42.30 -109.90
C SER A 1153 -15.31 43.19 -108.67
N PRO A 1154 -14.32 42.82 -107.80
CA PRO A 1154 -13.46 41.61 -107.76
C PRO A 1154 -13.47 40.83 -106.40
N LYS A 1155 -13.20 39.50 -106.38
CA LYS A 1155 -11.95 38.76 -105.95
C LYS A 1155 -11.57 38.89 -104.45
N THR A 1156 -11.01 37.93 -103.70
CA THR A 1156 -10.28 36.62 -103.84
C THR A 1156 -10.50 35.84 -102.50
N GLY A 1157 -10.60 34.51 -102.41
CA GLY A 1157 -9.55 33.50 -102.67
C GLY A 1157 -8.49 33.53 -101.56
N ASP A 1158 -8.50 32.65 -100.56
CA ASP A 1158 -7.77 31.37 -100.41
C ASP A 1158 -7.36 31.32 -98.91
N ALA A 1159 -6.97 30.26 -98.21
CA ALA A 1159 -6.96 28.81 -98.28
C ALA A 1159 -6.53 28.35 -96.86
N ALA A 1160 -6.63 27.06 -96.54
CA ALA A 1160 -6.10 26.39 -95.32
C ALA A 1160 -4.59 26.65 -95.07
N PRO A 1161 -3.91 26.27 -93.94
CA PRO A 1161 -4.23 25.20 -92.97
C PRO A 1161 -3.80 25.42 -91.47
N PHE A 1162 -4.03 24.36 -90.67
CA PHE A 1162 -3.50 23.95 -89.34
C PHE A 1162 -2.26 24.60 -88.71
N ALA A 1163 -2.33 24.86 -87.39
CA ALA A 1163 -1.37 24.56 -86.28
C ALA A 1163 -1.67 25.50 -85.08
N ALA A 1164 -2.08 24.97 -83.91
CA ALA A 1164 -1.25 24.69 -82.74
C ALA A 1164 -1.08 25.86 -81.73
N ALA A 1165 -1.61 25.59 -80.53
CA ALA A 1165 -1.00 25.81 -79.21
C ALA A 1165 -0.83 27.22 -78.60
N ALA A 1166 -1.13 27.21 -77.29
CA ALA A 1166 -0.42 27.86 -76.19
C ALA A 1166 -0.66 29.36 -75.93
N ALA A 1167 -1.45 29.57 -74.86
CA ALA A 1167 -0.98 30.09 -73.57
C ALA A 1167 -0.65 31.59 -73.41
N VAL A 1168 -0.93 32.00 -72.16
CA VAL A 1168 -0.29 33.06 -71.36
C VAL A 1168 -0.98 34.43 -71.31
N LEU A 1169 -1.47 34.72 -70.09
CA LEU A 1169 -1.51 35.98 -69.32
C LEU A 1169 -1.85 37.29 -70.05
N LEU A 1170 -2.78 38.06 -69.47
CA LEU A 1170 -2.42 39.37 -68.93
C LEU A 1170 -3.46 39.92 -67.94
N ALA A 1171 -2.90 40.64 -66.97
CA ALA A 1171 -3.45 41.20 -65.76
C ALA A 1171 -4.69 42.12 -65.91
N GLY A 1172 -5.52 42.11 -64.85
CA GLY A 1172 -5.78 43.35 -64.12
C GLY A 1172 -7.23 43.75 -63.87
N ALA A 1173 -7.74 43.29 -62.72
CA ALA A 1173 -8.61 44.00 -61.77
C ALA A 1173 -10.03 44.42 -62.18
N SER A 1174 -11.01 44.16 -61.29
CA SER A 1174 -11.64 45.26 -60.51
C SER A 1174 -12.72 44.75 -59.54
N LEU A 1175 -12.49 44.93 -58.24
CA LEU A 1175 -13.55 45.12 -57.26
C LEU A 1175 -13.16 46.32 -56.37
N PHE A 1176 -14.18 47.11 -56.06
CA PHE A 1176 -14.28 48.24 -55.14
C PHE A 1176 -14.21 49.67 -55.66
N ALA A 1177 -15.24 50.37 -55.21
CA ALA A 1177 -15.74 51.66 -55.62
C ALA A 1177 -14.90 52.86 -55.13
N LEU A 1178 -14.97 53.93 -55.92
CA LEU A 1178 -14.89 55.33 -55.46
C LEU A 1178 -15.87 55.50 -54.27
N LYS A 1179 -15.65 56.24 -53.18
CA LYS A 1179 -14.84 57.42 -52.80
C LYS A 1179 -15.20 57.59 -51.29
N LYS A 1180 -14.40 58.09 -50.34
CA LYS A 1180 -13.71 59.39 -50.34
C LYS A 1180 -13.04 59.62 -48.97
N HIS A 1181 -11.83 60.21 -49.00
CA HIS A 1181 -11.29 61.21 -48.04
C HIS A 1181 -11.00 60.79 -46.58
N ARG A 1182 -9.90 61.19 -45.93
CA ARG A 1182 -8.76 62.06 -46.28
C ARG A 1182 -7.74 61.95 -45.12
N SER A 1183 -6.46 61.97 -45.47
CA SER A 1183 -5.38 62.68 -44.76
C SER A 1183 -4.99 62.21 -43.34
N LYS A 1184 -3.83 61.54 -43.35
CA LYS A 1184 -2.82 61.38 -42.28
C LYS A 1184 -3.07 60.29 -41.27
#